data_AF-A0A0A2VID4-F1
#
_entry.id   AF-A0A0A2VID4-F1
#
_cell.length_a   1.000
_cell.length_b   1.000
_cell.length_c   1.000
_cell.angle_alpha   90.00
_cell.angle_beta   90.00
_cell.angle_gamma   90.00
#
_symmetry.space_group_name_H-M   'P 1'
#
loop_
_entity.id
_entity.type
_entity.pdbx_description
1 polymer ?
#
loop_
_entity_poly.entity_id
_entity_poly.type
_entity_poly.pdbx_seq_one_letter_code
_entity_poly.pdbx_strand_id
1 'polypeptide(L)'
;MAEIRRIPDVTDVRKVPWMPSEREHRALSALLEALPEPVLSLDMRSKVELANPASCALFGQSEDRLRNHNAGTLINGFNFTRWLESEPHDSHTEHVVIHGQNFLLEITPVHLDGEDNQPLLVGAVVMLRSTVRMGRQLQNLSSSDFSAFDQIVAVSQKMRHVVEQARKLSLLNAPLLIVGDTGTGKDLLANACHLSSPRAQKPYLALNCGSIPDDVIESELFGHAAGAYANAVEGKKGFFEQANGGSVLLDEIGEMSPRMQTKLLRFLNDGTFRRVGEEHEVHVDVRVICATQKNLVELVQKGEFREDLYYRLNVLTLNLPPLRDRPQDIMPLTELFVARFADEQGVPRPKLSHDLSSVLTRYGWPGNVRQLKNAIYRALTQLEGYELRPQDILLPDFDSASLAVGEEAMEGSLDDITSRFERSVLTQLYRSYPSTRKLAKRLGVSHTAIANKLREYGLSQKKGEDVIRLVGDFIHQLAEHHFIIFIDNHYRTSGQAFQRAFGNADAVSLLELRVTQGGQGDNVVQAFRAAETGLSERQVGRNTQHNGVIQLGSQLVEFAHGRGTHAGVDAWENIQHFTFAGKLAQRNVRKIFRDQREGGGFAARLWDLTCNLDRVALEMNVKVYQEAWPLHTPFVISRGTRSEAVVVVVEIEQDGIKGVGECTPYPRYGESDASVLAQITTVLSRLERGMTRAELQEALPPGAARNAIDSALWDLEARLKHTTISALNAVELPEMLTTAQTVTIAPPEQMAASAALLWQKGARLLKVKLDDRLITERMVAIRAAVPEAILIVDANESWRSDGLAARCQLLADLNVAMLEQPLPAGDDDALANFIHPLPICADESCHTRSSLPALTGRYDMVNVKLDKTGGLTEALLLAQAARGQGFDVMLGCMLCTSRAIAAALPLAAKVRFADLDGPTWLAVDVEPSLHFETGKLYP
;
A
#
# COMPACT_ATOMS: atom_id res chain seq x y z
N MET A 1 12.18 -46.35 44.25
CA MET A 1 13.55 -45.93 43.86
C MET A 1 14.61 -46.65 44.67
N ALA A 2 14.69 -46.46 45.99
CA ALA A 2 15.68 -47.14 46.85
C ALA A 2 15.51 -48.68 46.88
N GLU A 3 14.28 -49.18 46.78
CA GLU A 3 13.99 -50.62 46.71
C GLU A 3 14.36 -51.25 45.36
N ILE A 4 14.19 -50.51 44.26
CA ILE A 4 14.51 -50.98 42.88
C ILE A 4 16.02 -51.12 42.69
N ARG A 5 16.81 -50.26 43.33
CA ARG A 5 18.28 -50.34 43.35
C ARG A 5 18.83 -51.52 44.17
N ARG A 6 17.99 -52.25 44.91
CA ARG A 6 18.39 -53.46 45.65
C ARG A 6 18.18 -54.74 44.84
N ILE A 7 17.58 -54.64 43.65
CA ILE A 7 17.44 -55.77 42.73
C ILE A 7 18.83 -56.06 42.14
N PRO A 8 19.31 -57.33 42.20
CA PRO A 8 20.57 -57.71 41.57
C PRO A 8 20.61 -57.30 40.09
N ASP A 9 21.77 -56.88 39.60
CA ASP A 9 22.04 -56.45 38.21
C ASP A 9 21.45 -55.09 37.75
N VAL A 10 20.72 -54.36 38.61
CA VAL A 10 20.27 -53.00 38.30
C VAL A 10 21.38 -51.98 38.64
N THR A 11 22.06 -51.44 37.62
CA THR A 11 23.20 -50.52 37.78
C THR A 11 22.82 -49.04 37.91
N ASP A 12 21.68 -48.63 37.34
CA ASP A 12 21.19 -47.25 37.41
C ASP A 12 19.65 -47.22 37.39
N VAL A 13 19.08 -46.24 38.09
CA VAL A 13 17.63 -45.99 38.11
C VAL A 13 17.42 -44.49 38.00
N ARG A 14 16.85 -44.07 36.87
CA ARG A 14 16.52 -42.67 36.56
C ARG A 14 15.01 -42.50 36.46
N LYS A 15 14.52 -41.37 36.97
CA LYS A 15 13.14 -40.95 36.77
C LYS A 15 13.04 -40.36 35.37
N VAL A 16 12.27 -40.98 34.49
CA VAL A 16 11.89 -40.40 33.20
C VAL A 16 10.47 -39.84 33.33
N PRO A 17 10.19 -38.65 32.78
CA PRO A 17 8.87 -38.00 32.91
C PRO A 17 7.75 -38.78 32.22
N TRP A 18 8.07 -39.58 31.19
CA TRP A 18 7.14 -40.49 30.51
C TRP A 18 7.83 -41.80 30.18
N MET A 19 7.05 -42.87 30.09
CA MET A 19 7.54 -44.14 29.55
C MET A 19 7.87 -43.97 28.06
N PRO A 20 8.91 -44.64 27.53
CA PRO A 20 9.25 -44.57 26.11
C PRO A 20 8.05 -44.85 25.19
N SER A 21 7.22 -45.85 25.53
CA SER A 21 5.99 -46.19 24.82
C SER A 21 4.93 -45.08 24.87
N GLU A 22 4.81 -44.36 25.99
CA GLU A 22 3.87 -43.25 26.11
C GLU A 22 4.34 -42.04 25.28
N ARG A 23 5.65 -41.78 25.25
CA ARG A 23 6.25 -40.74 24.41
C ARG A 23 6.05 -41.04 22.93
N GLU A 24 6.27 -42.29 22.52
CA GLU A 24 6.06 -42.75 21.15
C GLU A 24 4.59 -42.68 20.73
N HIS A 25 3.66 -43.12 21.59
CA HIS A 25 2.22 -43.02 21.35
C HIS A 25 1.76 -41.57 21.19
N ARG A 26 2.24 -40.66 22.05
CA ARG A 26 1.94 -39.22 21.93
C ARG A 26 2.54 -38.59 20.68
N ALA A 27 3.75 -39.00 20.28
CA ALA A 27 4.39 -38.52 19.06
C ALA A 27 3.61 -38.98 17.82
N LEU A 28 3.19 -40.25 17.76
CA LEU A 28 2.36 -40.78 16.68
C LEU A 28 0.99 -40.10 16.61
N SER A 29 0.36 -39.84 17.77
CA SER A 29 -0.90 -39.10 17.83
C SER A 29 -0.74 -37.67 17.31
N ALA A 30 0.32 -36.97 17.72
CA ALA A 30 0.62 -35.62 17.24
C ALA A 30 0.92 -35.57 15.73
N LEU A 31 1.59 -36.61 15.19
CA LEU A 31 1.80 -36.74 13.75
C LEU A 31 0.48 -36.91 13.00
N LEU A 32 -0.41 -37.80 13.49
CA LEU A 32 -1.74 -37.99 12.89
C LEU A 32 -2.60 -36.71 12.96
N GLU A 33 -2.53 -35.96 14.07
CA GLU A 33 -3.20 -34.67 14.25
C GLU A 33 -2.68 -33.59 13.30
N ALA A 34 -1.37 -33.61 12.99
CA ALA A 34 -0.74 -32.66 12.08
C ALA A 34 -1.00 -32.97 10.59
N LEU A 35 -1.45 -34.18 10.25
CA LEU A 35 -1.70 -34.56 8.87
C LEU A 35 -2.94 -33.82 8.31
N PRO A 36 -2.79 -33.10 7.18
CA PRO A 36 -3.90 -32.36 6.56
C PRO A 36 -4.86 -33.25 5.77
N GLU A 37 -4.45 -34.47 5.41
CA GLU A 37 -5.30 -35.47 4.76
C GLU A 37 -6.14 -36.27 5.77
N PRO A 38 -7.42 -36.57 5.47
CA PRO A 38 -8.19 -37.55 6.22
C PRO A 38 -7.55 -38.93 6.19
N VAL A 39 -7.24 -39.46 7.38
CA VAL A 39 -6.70 -40.80 7.61
C VAL A 39 -7.60 -41.59 8.57
N LEU A 40 -7.86 -42.86 8.25
CA LEU A 40 -8.63 -43.81 9.05
C LEU A 40 -7.84 -45.11 9.21
N SER A 41 -7.84 -45.71 10.39
CA SER A 41 -7.39 -47.09 10.62
C SER A 41 -8.60 -48.01 10.68
N LEU A 42 -8.54 -49.17 10.02
CA LEU A 42 -9.60 -50.15 9.92
C LEU A 42 -9.18 -51.51 10.50
N ASP A 43 -10.10 -52.18 11.19
CA ASP A 43 -9.94 -53.59 11.58
C ASP A 43 -10.27 -54.55 10.42
N MET A 44 -10.07 -55.85 10.64
CA MET A 44 -10.39 -56.92 9.67
C MET A 44 -11.88 -57.00 9.28
N ARG A 45 -12.78 -56.33 10.01
CA ARG A 45 -14.22 -56.23 9.71
C ARG A 45 -14.58 -54.90 9.02
N SER A 46 -13.58 -54.14 8.58
CA SER A 46 -13.72 -52.81 7.98
C SER A 46 -14.33 -51.76 8.93
N LYS A 47 -14.26 -51.98 10.24
CA LYS A 47 -14.70 -51.02 11.26
C LYS A 47 -13.56 -50.03 11.54
N VAL A 48 -13.90 -48.75 11.71
CA VAL A 48 -12.92 -47.72 12.03
C VAL A 48 -12.42 -47.89 13.47
N GLU A 49 -11.11 -47.98 13.66
CA GLU A 49 -10.46 -48.04 14.98
C GLU A 49 -9.90 -46.69 15.43
N LEU A 50 -9.34 -45.93 14.48
CA LEU A 50 -8.74 -44.61 14.69
C LEU A 50 -9.09 -43.69 13.53
N ALA A 51 -9.26 -42.40 13.82
CA ALA A 51 -9.49 -41.36 12.82
C ALA A 51 -8.76 -40.08 13.26
N ASN A 52 -8.10 -39.40 12.32
CA ASN A 52 -7.45 -38.12 12.62
C ASN A 52 -8.46 -36.94 12.56
N PRO A 53 -8.10 -35.74 13.04
CA PRO A 53 -8.99 -34.57 13.00
C PRO A 53 -9.49 -34.21 11.59
N ALA A 54 -8.69 -34.42 10.55
CA ALA A 54 -9.10 -34.20 9.17
C ALA A 54 -10.24 -35.14 8.73
N SER A 55 -10.22 -36.41 9.17
CA SER A 55 -11.33 -37.35 9.01
C SER A 55 -12.58 -36.92 9.77
N CYS A 56 -12.44 -36.47 11.02
CA CYS A 56 -13.54 -35.93 11.81
C CYS A 56 -14.21 -34.73 11.12
N ALA A 57 -13.41 -33.81 10.56
CA ALA A 57 -13.88 -32.66 9.80
C ALA A 57 -14.58 -33.07 8.50
N LEU A 58 -14.02 -34.03 7.75
CA LEU A 58 -14.61 -34.50 6.49
C LEU A 58 -16.00 -35.10 6.69
N PHE A 59 -16.16 -35.97 7.69
CA PHE A 59 -17.43 -36.66 7.95
C PHE A 59 -18.37 -35.90 8.89
N GLY A 60 -17.93 -34.76 9.45
CA GLY A 60 -18.71 -33.95 10.39
C GLY A 60 -19.06 -34.68 11.69
N GLN A 61 -18.20 -35.59 12.15
CA GLN A 61 -18.43 -36.44 13.33
C GLN A 61 -17.21 -36.44 14.25
N SER A 62 -17.43 -36.62 15.56
CA SER A 62 -16.34 -36.84 16.51
C SER A 62 -15.68 -38.21 16.30
N GLU A 63 -14.43 -38.33 16.73
CA GLU A 63 -13.67 -39.57 16.63
C GLU A 63 -14.41 -40.76 17.28
N ASP A 64 -14.98 -40.57 18.48
CA ASP A 64 -15.77 -41.59 19.18
C ASP A 64 -16.97 -42.11 18.38
N ARG A 65 -17.60 -41.24 17.59
CA ARG A 65 -18.71 -41.65 16.70
C ARG A 65 -18.18 -42.39 15.49
N LEU A 66 -17.09 -41.91 14.88
CA LEU A 66 -16.47 -42.58 13.73
C LEU A 66 -16.00 -44.00 14.08
N ARG A 67 -15.45 -44.21 15.28
CA ARG A 67 -15.04 -45.54 15.79
C ARG A 67 -16.17 -46.58 15.82
N ASN A 68 -17.42 -46.15 15.75
CA ASN A 68 -18.58 -47.06 15.73
C ASN A 68 -19.15 -47.31 14.33
N HIS A 69 -18.57 -46.71 13.29
CA HIS A 69 -19.00 -46.87 11.91
C HIS A 69 -18.17 -47.90 11.15
N ASN A 70 -18.79 -48.52 10.16
CA ASN A 70 -18.10 -49.31 9.15
C ASN A 70 -17.64 -48.39 8.02
N ALA A 71 -16.41 -48.57 7.51
CA ALA A 71 -15.85 -47.75 6.45
C ALA A 71 -16.74 -47.69 5.19
N GLY A 72 -17.40 -48.80 4.84
CA GLY A 72 -18.31 -48.86 3.70
C GLY A 72 -19.57 -48.00 3.84
N THR A 73 -19.94 -47.60 5.07
CA THR A 73 -21.05 -46.66 5.30
C THR A 73 -20.63 -45.20 5.19
N LEU A 74 -19.36 -44.90 5.46
CA LEU A 74 -18.78 -43.56 5.38
C LEU A 74 -18.32 -43.23 3.96
N ILE A 75 -17.72 -44.22 3.29
CA ILE A 75 -17.09 -44.08 1.97
C ILE A 75 -17.79 -45.02 1.01
N ASN A 76 -18.72 -44.46 0.24
CA ASN A 76 -19.40 -45.19 -0.83
C ASN A 76 -18.47 -45.29 -2.06
N GLY A 77 -18.44 -46.45 -2.70
CA GLY A 77 -17.67 -46.67 -3.95
C GLY A 77 -16.49 -47.63 -3.84
N PHE A 78 -16.13 -48.09 -2.63
CA PHE A 78 -15.10 -49.11 -2.43
C PHE A 78 -15.59 -50.21 -1.46
N ASN A 79 -15.32 -51.48 -1.78
CA ASN A 79 -15.74 -52.62 -0.96
C ASN A 79 -14.58 -53.09 -0.06
N PHE A 80 -14.48 -52.46 1.11
CA PHE A 80 -13.42 -52.72 2.10
C PHE A 80 -13.38 -54.18 2.59
N THR A 81 -14.54 -54.79 2.82
CA THR A 81 -14.62 -56.17 3.35
C THR A 81 -14.06 -57.16 2.35
N ARG A 82 -14.47 -57.07 1.09
CA ARG A 82 -13.96 -57.93 0.02
C ARG A 82 -12.46 -57.72 -0.21
N TRP A 83 -11.97 -56.50 -0.07
CA TRP A 83 -10.55 -56.20 -0.23
C TRP A 83 -9.72 -56.82 0.90
N LEU A 84 -10.13 -56.67 2.16
CA LEU A 84 -9.45 -57.27 3.32
C LEU A 84 -9.48 -58.81 3.28
N GLU A 85 -10.60 -59.42 2.86
CA GLU A 85 -10.73 -60.88 2.70
C GLU A 85 -9.82 -61.46 1.59
N SER A 86 -9.32 -60.61 0.68
CA SER A 86 -8.40 -61.04 -0.39
C SER A 86 -6.94 -61.18 0.05
N GLU A 87 -6.63 -60.91 1.32
CA GLU A 87 -5.28 -60.89 1.89
C GLU A 87 -4.28 -60.06 1.04
N PRO A 88 -4.54 -58.75 0.86
CA PRO A 88 -3.74 -57.89 0.00
C PRO A 88 -2.37 -57.63 0.61
N HIS A 89 -1.34 -57.70 -0.25
CA HIS A 89 0.04 -57.41 0.13
C HIS A 89 0.45 -55.97 -0.22
N ASP A 90 -0.15 -55.40 -1.28
CA ASP A 90 0.16 -54.06 -1.78
C ASP A 90 -0.97 -53.06 -1.48
N SER A 91 -0.63 -51.77 -1.48
CA SER A 91 -1.61 -50.69 -1.40
C SER A 91 -2.49 -50.64 -2.65
N HIS A 92 -3.78 -50.35 -2.47
CA HIS A 92 -4.73 -50.13 -3.57
C HIS A 92 -5.16 -48.67 -3.62
N THR A 93 -5.42 -48.18 -4.83
CA THR A 93 -5.89 -46.81 -5.05
C THR A 93 -7.18 -46.81 -5.86
N GLU A 94 -8.20 -46.09 -5.40
CA GLU A 94 -9.51 -46.02 -6.03
C GLU A 94 -10.07 -44.59 -5.99
N HIS A 95 -10.85 -44.20 -7.01
CA HIS A 95 -11.59 -42.94 -6.96
C HIS A 95 -12.90 -43.11 -6.19
N VAL A 96 -13.11 -42.27 -5.19
CA VAL A 96 -14.35 -42.27 -4.39
C VAL A 96 -14.95 -40.87 -4.31
N VAL A 97 -16.27 -40.80 -4.17
CA VAL A 97 -17.01 -39.55 -4.05
C VAL A 97 -17.61 -39.46 -2.65
N ILE A 98 -17.17 -38.47 -1.88
CA ILE A 98 -17.61 -38.24 -0.49
C ILE A 98 -18.19 -36.82 -0.42
N HIS A 99 -19.44 -36.69 0.02
CA HIS A 99 -20.18 -35.41 0.07
C HIS A 99 -20.15 -34.60 -1.25
N GLY A 100 -20.10 -35.28 -2.40
CA GLY A 100 -20.04 -34.65 -3.73
C GLY A 100 -18.65 -34.14 -4.15
N GLN A 101 -17.60 -34.46 -3.39
CA GLN A 101 -16.21 -34.16 -3.70
C GLN A 101 -15.45 -35.42 -4.12
N ASN A 102 -14.53 -35.28 -5.09
CA ASN A 102 -13.71 -36.37 -5.61
C ASN A 102 -12.46 -36.56 -4.77
N PHE A 103 -12.32 -37.74 -4.17
CA PHE A 103 -11.12 -38.17 -3.46
C PHE A 103 -10.45 -39.33 -4.19
N LEU A 104 -9.14 -39.38 -4.08
CA LEU A 104 -8.35 -40.56 -4.33
C LEU A 104 -8.19 -41.28 -2.98
N LEU A 105 -8.84 -42.42 -2.86
CA LEU A 105 -8.69 -43.32 -1.73
C LEU A 105 -7.44 -44.16 -1.96
N GLU A 106 -6.52 -44.12 -1.01
CA GLU A 106 -5.37 -45.01 -0.93
C GLU A 106 -5.55 -45.89 0.31
N ILE A 107 -5.57 -47.20 0.14
CA ILE A 107 -5.71 -48.17 1.24
C ILE A 107 -4.46 -49.05 1.29
N THR A 108 -3.83 -49.11 2.47
CA THR A 108 -2.57 -49.82 2.70
C THR A 108 -2.78 -50.90 3.77
N PRO A 109 -2.41 -52.17 3.50
CA PRO A 109 -2.60 -53.25 4.47
C PRO A 109 -1.62 -53.13 5.65
N VAL A 110 -2.07 -53.48 6.85
CA VAL A 110 -1.25 -53.48 8.08
C VAL A 110 -0.96 -54.92 8.49
N HIS A 111 0.32 -55.27 8.51
CA HIS A 111 0.80 -56.60 8.91
C HIS A 111 1.54 -56.53 10.25
N LEU A 112 1.37 -57.57 11.07
CA LEU A 112 2.17 -57.81 12.26
C LEU A 112 2.93 -59.14 12.13
N ASP A 113 4.11 -59.23 12.75
CA ASP A 113 4.89 -60.46 12.76
C ASP A 113 4.19 -61.51 13.62
N GLY A 114 3.78 -62.63 13.00
CA GLY A 114 3.17 -63.77 13.68
C GLY A 114 4.20 -64.69 14.36
N GLU A 115 3.72 -65.69 15.11
CA GLU A 115 4.56 -66.63 15.90
C GLU A 115 5.60 -67.40 15.07
N ASP A 116 5.36 -67.59 13.77
CA ASP A 116 6.27 -68.27 12.82
C ASP A 116 7.01 -67.31 11.87
N ASN A 117 7.11 -66.01 12.22
CA ASN A 117 7.73 -64.98 11.38
C ASN A 117 7.02 -64.78 10.03
N GLN A 118 5.75 -65.21 9.94
CA GLN A 118 4.87 -64.94 8.80
C GLN A 118 4.04 -63.68 9.08
N PRO A 119 3.94 -62.74 8.11
CA PRO A 119 3.17 -61.52 8.29
C PRO A 119 1.67 -61.85 8.37
N LEU A 120 1.04 -61.50 9.49
CA LEU A 120 -0.40 -61.62 9.69
C LEU A 120 -1.07 -60.29 9.39
N LEU A 121 -2.00 -60.27 8.43
CA LEU A 121 -2.82 -59.09 8.14
C LEU A 121 -3.78 -58.83 9.31
N VAL A 122 -3.69 -57.64 9.91
CA VAL A 122 -4.51 -57.25 11.07
C VAL A 122 -5.49 -56.12 10.79
N GLY A 123 -5.37 -55.46 9.63
CA GLY A 123 -6.24 -54.35 9.26
C GLY A 123 -5.69 -53.55 8.08
N ALA A 124 -6.13 -52.30 7.96
CA ALA A 124 -5.67 -51.40 6.91
C ALA A 124 -5.70 -49.94 7.34
N VAL A 125 -4.83 -49.12 6.75
CA VAL A 125 -4.89 -47.66 6.85
C VAL A 125 -5.44 -47.10 5.55
N VAL A 126 -6.45 -46.25 5.66
CA VAL A 126 -7.08 -45.55 4.53
C VAL A 126 -6.69 -44.08 4.60
N MET A 127 -6.20 -43.53 3.49
CA MET A 127 -5.92 -42.12 3.30
C MET A 127 -6.78 -41.58 2.15
N LEU A 128 -7.42 -40.43 2.36
CA LEU A 128 -8.24 -39.78 1.34
C LEU A 128 -7.56 -38.51 0.86
N ARG A 129 -7.05 -38.52 -0.37
CA ARG A 129 -6.42 -37.35 -0.97
C ARG A 129 -7.41 -36.61 -1.86
N SER A 130 -7.64 -35.33 -1.60
CA SER A 130 -8.49 -34.52 -2.49
C SER A 130 -7.82 -34.39 -3.86
N THR A 131 -8.55 -34.78 -4.91
CA THR A 131 -8.07 -34.71 -6.30
C THR A 131 -7.80 -33.27 -6.77
N VAL A 132 -8.47 -32.28 -6.17
CA VAL A 132 -8.28 -30.85 -6.48
C VAL A 132 -7.05 -30.26 -5.76
N ARG A 133 -6.76 -30.69 -4.52
CA ARG A 133 -5.51 -30.32 -3.83
C ARG A 133 -4.28 -30.98 -4.47
N MET A 134 -4.42 -32.22 -4.95
CA MET A 134 -3.37 -32.87 -5.73
C MET A 134 -3.08 -32.16 -7.05
N GLY A 135 -4.08 -31.50 -7.67
CA GLY A 135 -3.84 -30.59 -8.79
C GLY A 135 -2.85 -29.45 -8.48
N ARG A 136 -2.64 -29.13 -7.20
CA ARG A 136 -1.70 -28.09 -6.74
C ARG A 136 -0.32 -28.62 -6.36
N GLN A 137 -0.19 -29.88 -5.93
CA GLN A 137 1.10 -30.53 -5.64
C GLN A 137 1.70 -31.24 -6.87
N LEU A 138 0.87 -31.83 -7.73
CA LEU A 138 1.29 -32.46 -8.99
C LEU A 138 1.67 -31.43 -10.07
N GLN A 139 1.19 -30.17 -9.96
CA GLN A 139 1.65 -29.07 -10.82
C GLN A 139 3.15 -28.78 -10.69
N ASN A 140 3.78 -29.20 -9.59
CA ASN A 140 5.22 -29.06 -9.40
C ASN A 140 6.00 -30.38 -9.64
N LEU A 141 5.34 -31.53 -9.88
CA LEU A 141 6.01 -32.83 -9.82
C LEU A 141 5.65 -33.86 -10.90
N SER A 142 4.67 -33.65 -11.79
CA SER A 142 4.43 -34.61 -12.87
C SER A 142 3.94 -33.98 -14.16
N SER A 143 4.85 -33.90 -15.13
CA SER A 143 4.55 -33.79 -16.54
C SER A 143 4.05 -35.13 -17.08
N SER A 144 2.73 -35.31 -17.18
CA SER A 144 2.06 -36.15 -18.20
C SER A 144 0.52 -36.02 -18.10
N ASP A 145 -0.10 -35.73 -19.24
CA ASP A 145 -1.48 -36.10 -19.64
C ASP A 145 -2.73 -35.34 -19.14
N PHE A 146 -2.59 -34.09 -18.68
CA PHE A 146 -3.70 -33.11 -18.78
C PHE A 146 -3.31 -32.00 -19.77
N SER A 147 -4.12 -31.73 -20.79
CA SER A 147 -3.73 -30.80 -21.83
C SER A 147 -3.60 -29.40 -21.22
N ALA A 148 -2.46 -28.73 -21.43
CA ALA A 148 -2.19 -27.42 -20.80
C ALA A 148 -3.24 -26.35 -21.18
N PHE A 149 -3.97 -26.58 -22.27
CA PHE A 149 -5.08 -25.75 -22.71
C PHE A 149 -6.41 -26.01 -21.97
N ASP A 150 -6.56 -27.13 -21.25
CA ASP A 150 -7.78 -27.43 -20.49
C ASP A 150 -7.97 -26.50 -19.28
N GLN A 151 -6.89 -25.84 -18.84
CA GLN A 151 -6.94 -24.80 -17.82
C GLN A 151 -7.57 -23.48 -18.35
N ILE A 152 -7.77 -23.36 -19.67
CA ILE A 152 -8.33 -22.17 -20.30
C ILE A 152 -9.82 -22.39 -20.55
N VAL A 153 -10.66 -21.60 -19.87
CA VAL A 153 -12.11 -21.60 -20.14
C VAL A 153 -12.38 -20.97 -21.50
N ALA A 154 -12.91 -21.78 -22.42
CA ALA A 154 -13.25 -21.40 -23.79
C ALA A 154 -14.59 -22.02 -24.23
N VAL A 155 -15.69 -21.41 -23.80
CA VAL A 155 -17.06 -21.78 -24.20
C VAL A 155 -17.51 -20.96 -25.40
N SER A 156 -17.15 -19.68 -25.45
CA SER A 156 -17.43 -18.79 -26.57
C SER A 156 -16.72 -19.23 -27.85
N GLN A 157 -17.38 -19.08 -29.00
CA GLN A 157 -16.81 -19.46 -30.30
C GLN A 157 -15.51 -18.70 -30.60
N LYS A 158 -15.45 -17.41 -30.23
CA LYS A 158 -14.25 -16.57 -30.38
C LYS A 158 -13.07 -17.12 -29.58
N MET A 159 -13.28 -17.46 -28.30
CA MET A 159 -12.19 -17.99 -27.47
C MET A 159 -11.77 -19.41 -27.90
N ARG A 160 -12.72 -20.26 -28.30
CA ARG A 160 -12.40 -21.59 -28.85
C ARG A 160 -11.50 -21.51 -30.07
N HIS A 161 -11.78 -20.59 -30.99
CA HIS A 161 -10.95 -20.37 -32.16
C HIS A 161 -9.52 -19.97 -31.79
N VAL A 162 -9.37 -19.06 -30.82
CA VAL A 162 -8.04 -18.64 -30.32
C VAL A 162 -7.29 -19.80 -29.68
N VAL A 163 -7.94 -20.63 -28.86
CA VAL A 163 -7.32 -21.81 -28.24
C VAL A 163 -6.90 -22.84 -29.30
N GLU A 164 -7.73 -23.08 -30.32
CA GLU A 164 -7.39 -23.99 -31.42
C GLU A 164 -6.20 -23.48 -32.23
N GLN A 165 -6.17 -22.18 -32.54
CA GLN A 165 -5.02 -21.55 -33.18
C GLN A 165 -3.77 -21.64 -32.30
N ALA A 166 -3.87 -21.32 -31.02
CA ALA A 166 -2.76 -21.39 -30.07
C ALA A 166 -2.15 -22.80 -30.01
N ARG A 167 -2.98 -23.85 -30.06
CA ARG A 167 -2.52 -25.25 -30.10
C ARG A 167 -1.75 -25.58 -31.38
N LYS A 168 -2.13 -25.00 -32.53
CA LYS A 168 -1.38 -25.18 -33.79
C LYS A 168 -0.07 -24.41 -33.76
N LEU A 169 -0.10 -23.17 -33.25
CA LEU A 169 1.05 -22.29 -33.17
C LEU A 169 2.06 -22.73 -32.10
N SER A 170 1.63 -23.45 -31.06
CA SER A 170 2.53 -23.97 -30.02
C SER A 170 3.57 -24.95 -30.56
N LEU A 171 3.25 -25.66 -31.65
CA LEU A 171 4.15 -26.64 -32.28
C LEU A 171 5.24 -26.00 -33.16
N LEU A 172 5.14 -24.69 -33.45
CA LEU A 172 6.10 -23.96 -34.27
C LEU A 172 7.19 -23.33 -33.40
N ASN A 173 8.40 -23.14 -33.95
CA ASN A 173 9.52 -22.51 -33.24
C ASN A 173 9.59 -20.99 -33.41
N ALA A 174 8.79 -20.40 -34.31
CA ALA A 174 8.82 -18.97 -34.58
C ALA A 174 8.32 -18.13 -33.38
N PRO A 175 8.73 -16.84 -33.29
CA PRO A 175 8.22 -15.92 -32.29
C PRO A 175 6.69 -15.82 -32.31
N LEU A 176 6.08 -15.80 -31.13
CA LEU A 176 4.62 -15.72 -30.96
C LEU A 176 4.25 -14.42 -30.26
N LEU A 177 3.49 -13.56 -30.93
CA LEU A 177 2.94 -12.32 -30.40
C LEU A 177 1.50 -12.52 -29.92
N ILE A 178 1.24 -12.23 -28.65
CA ILE A 178 -0.09 -12.32 -28.03
C ILE A 178 -0.58 -10.91 -27.71
N VAL A 179 -1.62 -10.47 -28.41
CA VAL A 179 -2.22 -9.15 -28.23
C VAL A 179 -3.54 -9.28 -27.48
N GLY A 180 -3.75 -8.44 -26.47
CA GLY A 180 -5.04 -8.37 -25.78
C GLY A 180 -5.05 -7.44 -24.57
N ASP A 181 -6.25 -6.97 -24.22
CA ASP A 181 -6.49 -6.07 -23.09
C ASP A 181 -5.90 -6.62 -21.77
N THR A 182 -5.67 -5.72 -20.82
CA THR A 182 -5.20 -6.11 -19.48
C THR A 182 -6.18 -7.08 -18.81
N GLY A 183 -5.64 -8.12 -18.17
CA GLY A 183 -6.44 -9.11 -17.44
C GLY A 183 -7.22 -10.11 -18.31
N THR A 184 -6.92 -10.23 -19.61
CA THR A 184 -7.54 -11.23 -20.51
C THR A 184 -7.00 -12.65 -20.36
N GLY A 185 -5.82 -12.81 -19.75
CA GLY A 185 -5.16 -14.12 -19.53
C GLY A 185 -3.99 -14.41 -20.48
N LYS A 186 -3.28 -13.39 -20.97
CA LYS A 186 -2.14 -13.54 -21.90
C LYS A 186 -1.04 -14.50 -21.37
N ASP A 187 -0.63 -14.34 -20.11
CA ASP A 187 0.41 -15.16 -19.48
C ASP A 187 0.03 -16.64 -19.40
N LEU A 188 -1.25 -16.90 -19.11
CA LEU A 188 -1.79 -18.25 -19.00
C LEU A 188 -1.83 -18.93 -20.38
N LEU A 189 -2.19 -18.19 -21.43
CA LEU A 189 -2.12 -18.69 -22.81
C LEU A 189 -0.67 -18.91 -23.27
N ALA A 190 0.25 -18.01 -22.93
CA ALA A 190 1.67 -18.14 -23.23
C ALA A 190 2.28 -19.41 -22.60
N ASN A 191 1.99 -19.64 -21.32
CA ASN A 191 2.43 -20.84 -20.61
C ASN A 191 1.82 -22.11 -21.22
N ALA A 192 0.53 -22.10 -21.55
CA ALA A 192 -0.12 -23.24 -22.23
C ALA A 192 0.52 -23.54 -23.60
N CYS A 193 0.94 -22.52 -24.34
CA CYS A 193 1.68 -22.68 -25.59
C CYS A 193 3.07 -23.31 -25.35
N HIS A 194 3.78 -22.92 -24.31
CA HIS A 194 5.07 -23.53 -23.96
C HIS A 194 4.91 -25.01 -23.59
N LEU A 195 3.99 -25.32 -22.67
CA LEU A 195 3.71 -26.68 -22.21
C LEU A 195 3.17 -27.61 -23.31
N SER A 196 2.60 -27.05 -24.37
CA SER A 196 2.11 -27.80 -25.54
C SER A 196 3.08 -27.75 -26.73
N SER A 197 4.32 -27.32 -26.50
CA SER A 197 5.37 -27.26 -27.53
C SER A 197 6.36 -28.42 -27.38
N PRO A 198 7.21 -28.68 -28.39
CA PRO A 198 8.33 -29.62 -28.25
C PRO A 198 9.33 -29.24 -27.13
N ARG A 199 9.24 -28.01 -26.60
CA ARG A 199 10.10 -27.47 -25.54
C ARG A 199 9.46 -27.56 -24.14
N ALA A 200 8.33 -28.24 -23.98
CA ALA A 200 7.57 -28.30 -22.72
C ALA A 200 8.36 -28.79 -21.48
N GLN A 201 9.40 -29.60 -21.69
CA GLN A 201 10.27 -30.13 -20.63
C GLN A 201 11.52 -29.25 -20.40
N LYS A 202 11.63 -28.11 -21.08
CA LYS A 202 12.75 -27.17 -21.01
C LYS A 202 12.33 -25.92 -20.23
N PRO A 203 13.28 -25.07 -19.79
CA PRO A 203 12.93 -23.94 -18.94
C PRO A 203 11.97 -22.94 -19.63
N TYR A 204 11.02 -22.42 -18.86
CA TYR A 204 10.13 -21.33 -19.23
C TYR A 204 10.35 -20.17 -18.27
N LEU A 205 10.84 -19.04 -18.78
CA LEU A 205 11.07 -17.84 -17.98
C LEU A 205 10.19 -16.70 -18.48
N ALA A 206 9.68 -15.88 -17.57
CA ALA A 206 8.83 -14.75 -17.90
C ALA A 206 9.40 -13.46 -17.29
N LEU A 207 9.42 -12.39 -18.08
CA LEU A 207 9.85 -11.06 -17.67
C LEU A 207 8.82 -10.02 -18.12
N ASN A 208 8.41 -9.13 -17.24
CA ASN A 208 7.59 -7.98 -17.60
C ASN A 208 8.50 -6.79 -17.95
N CYS A 209 8.36 -6.26 -19.17
CA CYS A 209 9.21 -5.21 -19.72
C CYS A 209 8.79 -3.78 -19.31
N GLY A 210 7.64 -3.60 -18.67
CA GLY A 210 7.12 -2.29 -18.26
C GLY A 210 7.33 -1.93 -16.80
N SER A 211 7.62 -2.92 -15.93
CA SER A 211 7.65 -2.74 -14.47
C SER A 211 9.04 -2.55 -13.87
N ILE A 212 10.10 -2.47 -14.67
CA ILE A 212 11.50 -2.51 -14.21
C ILE A 212 12.35 -1.49 -15.01
N PRO A 213 13.33 -0.80 -14.40
CA PRO A 213 14.24 0.10 -15.12
C PRO A 213 15.07 -0.62 -16.21
N ASP A 214 15.39 0.09 -17.29
CA ASP A 214 16.10 -0.44 -18.47
C ASP A 214 17.40 -1.18 -18.15
N ASP A 215 18.25 -0.64 -17.26
CA ASP A 215 19.54 -1.24 -16.93
C ASP A 215 19.36 -2.58 -16.17
N VAL A 216 18.28 -2.71 -15.39
CA VAL A 216 17.92 -3.95 -14.70
C VAL A 216 17.32 -4.96 -15.70
N ILE A 217 16.45 -4.52 -16.61
CA ILE A 217 15.93 -5.39 -17.70
C ILE A 217 17.08 -5.93 -18.54
N GLU A 218 18.07 -5.08 -18.86
CA GLU A 218 19.25 -5.49 -19.61
C GLU A 218 20.04 -6.58 -18.89
N SER A 219 20.31 -6.37 -17.60
CA SER A 219 20.99 -7.33 -16.73
C SER A 219 20.21 -8.64 -16.55
N GLU A 220 18.88 -8.59 -16.42
CA GLU A 220 18.04 -9.79 -16.28
C GLU A 220 17.94 -10.58 -17.60
N LEU A 221 17.79 -9.91 -18.75
CA LEU A 221 17.68 -10.60 -20.05
C LEU A 221 19.01 -11.17 -20.53
N PHE A 222 20.07 -10.36 -20.50
CA PHE A 222 21.36 -10.67 -21.12
C PHE A 222 22.44 -11.05 -20.10
N GLY A 223 22.23 -10.84 -18.80
CA GLY A 223 23.24 -11.12 -17.77
C GLY A 223 24.37 -10.09 -17.76
N HIS A 224 25.25 -10.19 -16.76
CA HIS A 224 26.39 -9.28 -16.60
C HIS A 224 27.64 -10.02 -16.18
N ALA A 225 28.80 -9.51 -16.60
CA ALA A 225 30.10 -10.01 -16.16
C ALA A 225 30.42 -9.58 -14.72
N ALA A 226 31.31 -10.34 -14.08
CA ALA A 226 31.92 -9.90 -12.82
C ALA A 226 32.66 -8.58 -13.05
N GLY A 227 32.32 -7.55 -12.27
CA GLY A 227 32.87 -6.20 -12.39
C GLY A 227 32.16 -5.28 -13.40
N ALA A 228 31.02 -5.68 -13.97
CA ALA A 228 30.28 -4.85 -14.93
C ALA A 228 29.76 -3.52 -14.34
N TYR A 229 29.51 -3.48 -13.03
CA TYR A 229 29.13 -2.29 -12.26
C TYR A 229 29.85 -2.30 -10.90
N ALA A 230 29.90 -1.17 -10.20
CA ALA A 230 30.61 -1.02 -8.92
C ALA A 230 30.23 -2.07 -7.84
N ASN A 231 29.02 -2.65 -7.92
CA ASN A 231 28.50 -3.64 -6.97
C ASN A 231 28.45 -5.09 -7.50
N ALA A 232 28.88 -5.35 -8.74
CA ALA A 232 28.82 -6.70 -9.34
C ALA A 232 30.10 -7.50 -9.05
N VAL A 233 30.25 -8.01 -7.82
CA VAL A 233 31.43 -8.81 -7.43
C VAL A 233 31.47 -10.17 -8.16
N GLU A 234 30.30 -10.73 -8.50
CA GLU A 234 30.16 -11.97 -9.27
C GLU A 234 29.33 -11.73 -10.53
N GLY A 235 29.57 -12.52 -11.59
CA GLY A 235 28.81 -12.45 -12.83
C GLY A 235 27.48 -13.22 -12.74
N LYS A 236 26.44 -12.72 -13.41
CA LYS A 236 25.09 -13.33 -13.44
C LYS A 236 24.69 -13.71 -14.87
N LYS A 237 24.16 -14.92 -15.05
CA LYS A 237 23.57 -15.37 -16.32
C LYS A 237 22.20 -14.73 -16.54
N GLY A 238 21.94 -14.24 -17.75
CA GLY A 238 20.64 -13.67 -18.12
C GLY A 238 19.59 -14.74 -18.45
N PHE A 239 18.33 -14.33 -18.56
CA PHE A 239 17.18 -15.20 -18.83
C PHE A 239 17.32 -15.91 -20.18
N PHE A 240 17.90 -15.28 -21.20
CA PHE A 240 18.14 -15.95 -22.48
C PHE A 240 19.16 -17.10 -22.33
N GLU A 241 20.18 -16.94 -21.49
CA GLU A 241 21.15 -18.01 -21.21
C GLU A 241 20.54 -19.13 -20.36
N GLN A 242 19.77 -18.77 -19.34
CA GLN A 242 19.10 -19.73 -18.46
C GLN A 242 18.00 -20.53 -19.19
N ALA A 243 17.30 -19.89 -20.13
CA ALA A 243 16.24 -20.51 -20.91
C ALA A 243 16.71 -21.23 -22.19
N ASN A 244 18.02 -21.49 -22.34
CA ASN A 244 18.55 -22.15 -23.53
C ASN A 244 17.87 -23.50 -23.80
N GLY A 245 17.36 -23.69 -25.02
CA GLY A 245 16.53 -24.83 -25.44
C GLY A 245 15.04 -24.71 -25.05
N GLY A 246 14.66 -23.68 -24.30
CA GLY A 246 13.32 -23.44 -23.74
C GLY A 246 12.60 -22.27 -24.38
N SER A 247 11.81 -21.53 -23.59
CA SER A 247 11.06 -20.35 -24.06
C SER A 247 11.11 -19.19 -23.06
N VAL A 248 11.11 -17.96 -23.57
CA VAL A 248 11.06 -16.74 -22.76
C VAL A 248 9.81 -15.94 -23.12
N LEU A 249 9.00 -15.60 -22.12
CA LEU A 249 7.89 -14.66 -22.22
C LEU A 249 8.39 -13.24 -21.94
N LEU A 250 8.22 -12.35 -22.91
CA LEU A 250 8.39 -10.90 -22.78
C LEU A 250 6.99 -10.26 -22.67
N ASP A 251 6.55 -10.03 -21.45
CA ASP A 251 5.25 -9.39 -21.18
C ASP A 251 5.36 -7.86 -21.26
N GLU A 252 4.29 -7.25 -21.74
CA GLU A 252 4.20 -5.83 -22.07
C GLU A 252 5.34 -5.28 -22.94
N ILE A 253 5.67 -6.00 -24.03
CA ILE A 253 6.76 -5.65 -24.96
C ILE A 253 6.63 -4.23 -25.56
N GLY A 254 5.40 -3.72 -25.67
CA GLY A 254 5.12 -2.37 -26.17
C GLY A 254 5.58 -1.24 -25.23
N GLU A 255 6.07 -1.55 -24.02
CA GLU A 255 6.62 -0.57 -23.08
C GLU A 255 8.15 -0.54 -23.07
N MET A 256 8.80 -1.40 -23.85
CA MET A 256 10.25 -1.50 -23.92
C MET A 256 10.88 -0.25 -24.54
N SER A 257 11.96 0.26 -23.94
CA SER A 257 12.66 1.45 -24.44
C SER A 257 13.34 1.21 -25.81
N PRO A 258 13.60 2.27 -26.61
CA PRO A 258 14.27 2.15 -27.90
C PRO A 258 15.67 1.49 -27.83
N ARG A 259 16.39 1.69 -26.72
CA ARG A 259 17.70 1.07 -26.47
C ARG A 259 17.56 -0.44 -26.34
N MET A 260 16.59 -0.90 -25.55
CA MET A 260 16.32 -2.32 -25.33
C MET A 260 15.75 -3.01 -26.57
N GLN A 261 14.87 -2.32 -27.31
CA GLN A 261 14.36 -2.79 -28.61
C GLN A 261 15.51 -3.11 -29.59
N THR A 262 16.56 -2.29 -29.61
CA THR A 262 17.73 -2.51 -30.48
C THR A 262 18.53 -3.76 -30.07
N LYS A 263 18.65 -4.04 -28.77
CA LYS A 263 19.35 -5.23 -28.28
C LYS A 263 18.55 -6.50 -28.52
N LEU A 264 17.24 -6.46 -28.27
CA LEU A 264 16.34 -7.57 -28.56
C LEU A 264 16.31 -7.88 -30.07
N LEU A 265 16.31 -6.85 -30.92
CA LEU A 265 16.39 -7.00 -32.37
C LEU A 265 17.64 -7.79 -32.79
N ARG A 266 18.81 -7.48 -32.18
CA ARG A 266 20.06 -8.21 -32.44
C ARG A 266 19.92 -9.68 -32.06
N PHE A 267 19.44 -9.95 -30.85
CA PHE A 267 19.20 -11.30 -30.36
C PHE A 267 18.27 -12.12 -31.28
N LEU A 268 17.18 -11.54 -31.76
CA LEU A 268 16.22 -12.22 -32.65
C LEU A 268 16.77 -12.54 -34.06
N ASN A 269 17.96 -12.07 -34.44
CA ASN A 269 18.56 -12.41 -35.74
C ASN A 269 19.08 -13.84 -35.78
N ASP A 270 19.95 -14.17 -34.83
CA ASP A 270 20.79 -15.36 -34.85
C ASP A 270 20.93 -15.99 -33.45
N GLY A 271 20.19 -15.52 -32.45
CA GLY A 271 20.24 -16.00 -31.07
C GLY A 271 21.51 -15.57 -30.32
N THR A 272 22.27 -14.61 -30.85
CA THR A 272 23.52 -14.12 -30.23
C THR A 272 23.31 -12.82 -29.47
N PHE A 273 23.99 -12.69 -28.33
CA PHE A 273 24.05 -11.46 -27.55
C PHE A 273 25.35 -11.37 -26.74
N ARG A 274 25.62 -10.21 -26.14
CA ARG A 274 26.75 -10.00 -25.22
C ARG A 274 26.23 -9.68 -23.83
N ARG A 275 26.90 -10.20 -22.80
CA ARG A 275 26.60 -9.81 -21.41
C ARG A 275 26.99 -8.35 -21.18
N VAL A 276 26.36 -7.71 -20.22
CA VAL A 276 26.73 -6.34 -19.83
C VAL A 276 28.15 -6.34 -19.27
N GLY A 277 29.01 -5.49 -19.85
CA GLY A 277 30.44 -5.41 -19.49
C GLY A 277 31.33 -6.51 -20.08
N GLU A 278 30.81 -7.37 -20.96
CA GLU A 278 31.57 -8.45 -21.62
C GLU A 278 31.60 -8.27 -23.15
N GLU A 279 32.74 -8.52 -23.78
CA GLU A 279 32.87 -8.50 -25.25
C GLU A 279 32.63 -9.87 -25.89
N HIS A 280 32.49 -10.93 -25.07
CA HIS A 280 32.24 -12.28 -25.55
C HIS A 280 30.76 -12.46 -25.97
N GLU A 281 30.56 -13.01 -27.16
CA GLU A 281 29.22 -13.32 -27.68
C GLU A 281 28.76 -14.69 -27.20
N VAL A 282 27.54 -14.74 -26.66
CA VAL A 282 26.86 -15.94 -26.20
C VAL A 282 25.75 -16.27 -27.20
N HIS A 283 25.74 -17.52 -27.68
CA HIS A 283 24.69 -18.03 -28.56
C HIS A 283 23.75 -18.95 -27.80
N VAL A 284 22.44 -18.73 -27.93
CA VAL A 284 21.40 -19.53 -27.28
C VAL A 284 20.23 -19.78 -28.23
N ASP A 285 19.59 -20.94 -28.08
CA ASP A 285 18.39 -21.30 -28.83
C ASP A 285 17.15 -21.15 -27.93
N VAL A 286 16.49 -20.00 -28.01
CA VAL A 286 15.30 -19.69 -27.20
C VAL A 286 14.14 -19.26 -28.07
N ARG A 287 12.97 -19.85 -27.83
CA ARG A 287 11.73 -19.35 -28.44
C ARG A 287 11.22 -18.14 -27.66
N VAL A 288 11.01 -17.02 -28.35
CA VAL A 288 10.46 -15.80 -27.75
C VAL A 288 8.94 -15.79 -27.91
N ILE A 289 8.23 -15.62 -26.79
CA ILE A 289 6.79 -15.34 -26.75
C ILE A 289 6.65 -13.92 -26.24
N CYS A 290 5.90 -13.07 -26.93
CA CYS A 290 5.68 -11.69 -26.53
C CYS A 290 4.21 -11.48 -26.20
N ALA A 291 3.92 -10.68 -25.18
CA ALA A 291 2.58 -10.24 -24.86
C ALA A 291 2.50 -8.71 -24.80
N THR A 292 1.39 -8.13 -25.24
CA THR A 292 1.14 -6.70 -25.09
C THR A 292 -0.34 -6.34 -25.10
N GLN A 293 -0.69 -5.26 -24.41
CA GLN A 293 -1.98 -4.58 -24.50
C GLN A 293 -2.01 -3.43 -25.54
N LYS A 294 -0.85 -2.88 -25.92
CA LYS A 294 -0.72 -1.74 -26.83
C LYS A 294 -0.82 -2.18 -28.28
N ASN A 295 -1.33 -1.29 -29.12
CA ASN A 295 -1.29 -1.47 -30.57
C ASN A 295 0.12 -1.14 -31.08
N LEU A 296 0.94 -2.17 -31.33
CA LEU A 296 2.32 -1.98 -31.81
C LEU A 296 2.39 -1.23 -33.14
N VAL A 297 1.38 -1.37 -34.01
CA VAL A 297 1.33 -0.64 -35.30
C VAL A 297 1.23 0.87 -35.06
N GLU A 298 0.41 1.30 -34.11
CA GLU A 298 0.31 2.71 -33.72
C GLU A 298 1.60 3.24 -33.09
N LEU A 299 2.29 2.42 -32.28
CA LEU A 299 3.58 2.80 -31.70
C LEU A 299 4.68 2.94 -32.76
N VAL A 300 4.65 2.10 -33.81
CA VAL A 300 5.54 2.23 -34.96
C VAL A 300 5.28 3.54 -35.70
N GLN A 301 4.01 3.88 -35.94
CA GLN A 301 3.64 5.15 -36.59
C GLN A 301 4.06 6.38 -35.78
N LYS A 302 4.05 6.29 -34.45
CA LYS A 302 4.51 7.35 -33.53
C LYS A 302 6.04 7.42 -33.39
N GLY A 303 6.78 6.44 -33.93
CA GLY A 303 8.23 6.34 -33.78
C GLY A 303 8.70 5.86 -32.39
N GLU A 304 7.78 5.39 -31.55
CA GLU A 304 8.07 4.87 -30.20
C GLU A 304 8.49 3.39 -30.22
N PHE A 305 8.08 2.66 -31.27
CA PHE A 305 8.46 1.26 -31.48
C PHE A 305 9.12 1.08 -32.85
N ARG A 306 10.20 0.31 -32.92
CA ARG A 306 10.92 0.12 -34.18
C ARG A 306 10.16 -0.81 -35.13
N GLU A 307 10.04 -0.37 -36.37
CA GLU A 307 9.37 -1.13 -37.44
C GLU A 307 10.07 -2.49 -37.72
N ASP A 308 11.40 -2.50 -37.73
CA ASP A 308 12.20 -3.72 -37.97
C ASP A 308 12.01 -4.80 -36.89
N LEU A 309 11.90 -4.38 -35.62
CA LEU A 309 11.60 -5.27 -34.51
C LEU A 309 10.16 -5.79 -34.59
N TYR A 310 9.19 -4.93 -34.93
CA TYR A 310 7.80 -5.32 -35.09
C TYR A 310 7.65 -6.46 -36.09
N TYR A 311 8.25 -6.36 -37.29
CA TYR A 311 8.13 -7.42 -38.29
C TYR A 311 8.74 -8.77 -37.87
N ARG A 312 9.76 -8.76 -37.00
CA ARG A 312 10.38 -9.99 -36.46
C ARG A 312 9.60 -10.63 -35.32
N LEU A 313 8.89 -9.83 -34.55
CA LEU A 313 8.01 -10.33 -33.48
C LEU A 313 6.66 -10.79 -34.04
N ASN A 314 6.13 -10.08 -35.04
CA ASN A 314 4.83 -10.34 -35.65
C ASN A 314 4.89 -11.45 -36.72
N VAL A 315 5.51 -12.59 -36.38
CA VAL A 315 5.57 -13.77 -37.26
C VAL A 315 4.35 -14.65 -37.05
N LEU A 316 4.04 -14.99 -35.79
CA LEU A 316 2.82 -15.68 -35.39
C LEU A 316 2.05 -14.77 -34.43
N THR A 317 0.77 -14.52 -34.67
CA THR A 317 0.00 -13.56 -33.87
C THR A 317 -1.32 -14.15 -33.39
N LEU A 318 -1.62 -13.96 -32.10
CA LEU A 318 -2.86 -14.34 -31.45
C LEU A 318 -3.51 -13.12 -30.81
N ASN A 319 -4.77 -12.90 -31.15
CA ASN A 319 -5.57 -11.81 -30.57
C ASN A 319 -6.52 -12.40 -29.53
N LEU A 320 -6.31 -12.09 -28.25
CA LEU A 320 -7.21 -12.50 -27.18
C LEU A 320 -8.40 -11.54 -27.09
N PRO A 321 -9.64 -12.03 -27.25
CA PRO A 321 -10.82 -11.19 -27.10
C PRO A 321 -11.02 -10.78 -25.63
N PRO A 322 -11.42 -9.52 -25.38
CA PRO A 322 -11.80 -9.08 -24.04
C PRO A 322 -13.05 -9.82 -23.55
N LEU A 323 -13.25 -9.89 -22.23
CA LEU A 323 -14.33 -10.67 -21.60
C LEU A 323 -15.72 -10.20 -22.06
N ARG A 324 -15.89 -8.89 -22.31
CA ARG A 324 -17.11 -8.29 -22.87
C ARG A 324 -17.54 -8.87 -24.22
N ASP A 325 -16.58 -9.36 -25.01
CA ASP A 325 -16.85 -9.93 -26.33
C ASP A 325 -17.11 -11.45 -26.30
N ARG A 326 -17.02 -12.06 -25.10
CA ARG A 326 -17.21 -13.49 -24.84
C ARG A 326 -18.09 -13.75 -23.61
N PRO A 327 -19.34 -13.26 -23.59
CA PRO A 327 -20.23 -13.37 -22.43
C PRO A 327 -20.49 -14.82 -22.01
N GLN A 328 -20.45 -15.79 -22.95
CA GLN A 328 -20.64 -17.21 -22.65
C GLN A 328 -19.55 -17.79 -21.74
N ASP A 329 -18.40 -17.12 -21.62
CA ASP A 329 -17.30 -17.57 -20.76
C ASP A 329 -17.45 -17.08 -19.31
N ILE A 330 -18.30 -16.08 -19.05
CA ILE A 330 -18.41 -15.42 -17.74
C ILE A 330 -18.90 -16.37 -16.65
N MET A 331 -19.99 -17.11 -16.90
CA MET A 331 -20.54 -18.05 -15.90
C MET A 331 -19.62 -19.24 -15.64
N PRO A 332 -19.08 -19.93 -16.66
CA PRO A 332 -18.10 -20.99 -16.43
C PRO A 332 -16.83 -20.52 -15.69
N LEU A 333 -16.35 -19.30 -15.97
CA LEU A 333 -15.24 -18.69 -15.21
C LEU A 333 -15.65 -18.43 -13.75
N THR A 334 -16.86 -17.93 -13.53
CA THR A 334 -17.41 -17.67 -12.19
C THR A 334 -17.48 -18.95 -11.38
N GLU A 335 -18.04 -20.03 -11.94
CA GLU A 335 -18.10 -21.34 -11.31
C GLU A 335 -16.70 -21.88 -10.95
N LEU A 336 -15.75 -21.75 -11.88
CA LEU A 336 -14.36 -22.15 -11.66
C LEU A 336 -13.73 -21.37 -10.50
N PHE A 337 -13.94 -20.05 -10.43
CA PHE A 337 -13.40 -19.23 -9.35
C PHE A 337 -14.09 -19.51 -8.01
N VAL A 338 -15.41 -19.69 -7.99
CA VAL A 338 -16.15 -20.03 -6.77
C VAL A 338 -15.71 -21.38 -6.23
N ALA A 339 -15.61 -22.40 -7.08
CA ALA A 339 -15.10 -23.71 -6.69
C ALA A 339 -13.68 -23.59 -6.13
N ARG A 340 -12.79 -22.89 -6.83
CA ARG A 340 -11.40 -22.71 -6.41
C ARG A 340 -11.30 -22.00 -5.06
N PHE A 341 -12.03 -20.90 -4.85
CA PHE A 341 -11.91 -20.09 -3.65
C PHE A 341 -12.59 -20.74 -2.44
N ALA A 342 -13.73 -21.41 -2.63
CA ALA A 342 -14.35 -22.21 -1.58
C ALA A 342 -13.40 -23.33 -1.10
N ASP A 343 -12.74 -24.01 -2.04
CA ASP A 343 -11.77 -25.05 -1.73
C ASP A 343 -10.51 -24.48 -1.05
N GLU A 344 -10.04 -23.30 -1.45
CA GLU A 344 -8.90 -22.59 -0.81
C GLU A 344 -9.20 -22.17 0.63
N GLN A 345 -10.44 -21.79 0.92
CA GLN A 345 -10.89 -21.36 2.26
C GLN A 345 -11.39 -22.52 3.14
N GLY A 346 -11.52 -23.73 2.58
CA GLY A 346 -12.06 -24.89 3.30
C GLY A 346 -13.55 -24.77 3.64
N VAL A 347 -14.30 -23.95 2.88
CA VAL A 347 -15.74 -23.72 3.12
C VAL A 347 -16.59 -24.49 2.09
N PRO A 348 -17.82 -24.90 2.44
CA PRO A 348 -18.74 -25.49 1.48
C PRO A 348 -18.99 -24.56 0.30
N ARG A 349 -19.02 -25.12 -0.92
CA ARG A 349 -19.25 -24.35 -2.15
C ARG A 349 -20.63 -23.69 -2.11
N PRO A 350 -20.73 -22.36 -2.16
CA PRO A 350 -22.01 -21.68 -2.15
C PRO A 350 -22.75 -21.92 -3.47
N LYS A 351 -24.07 -21.99 -3.40
CA LYS A 351 -24.93 -22.05 -4.59
C LYS A 351 -24.90 -20.70 -5.30
N LEU A 352 -24.91 -20.71 -6.64
CA LEU A 352 -25.03 -19.48 -7.42
C LEU A 352 -26.51 -19.13 -7.59
N SER A 353 -26.90 -17.92 -7.24
CA SER A 353 -28.26 -17.42 -7.49
C SER A 353 -28.54 -17.33 -9.00
N HIS A 354 -29.78 -17.61 -9.41
CA HIS A 354 -30.20 -17.55 -10.82
C HIS A 354 -30.03 -16.15 -11.44
N ASP A 355 -30.21 -15.09 -10.64
CA ASP A 355 -30.13 -13.71 -11.11
C ASP A 355 -28.69 -13.24 -11.35
N LEU A 356 -27.71 -13.98 -10.83
CA LEU A 356 -26.28 -13.66 -10.91
C LEU A 356 -25.79 -13.58 -12.36
N SER A 357 -26.23 -14.53 -13.20
CA SER A 357 -25.83 -14.58 -14.61
C SER A 357 -26.24 -13.30 -15.35
N SER A 358 -27.43 -12.78 -15.06
CA SER A 358 -27.94 -11.57 -15.72
C SER A 358 -27.10 -10.33 -15.40
N VAL A 359 -26.68 -10.19 -14.15
CA VAL A 359 -25.90 -9.04 -13.68
C VAL A 359 -24.46 -9.13 -14.17
N LEU A 360 -23.81 -10.29 -14.02
CA LEU A 360 -22.42 -10.48 -14.46
C LEU A 360 -22.26 -10.37 -15.98
N THR A 361 -23.26 -10.78 -16.76
CA THR A 361 -23.20 -10.69 -18.23
C THR A 361 -23.45 -9.28 -18.75
N ARG A 362 -24.21 -8.45 -18.02
CA ARG A 362 -24.46 -7.04 -18.39
C ARG A 362 -23.29 -6.13 -18.08
N TYR A 363 -22.47 -6.48 -17.09
CA TYR A 363 -21.33 -5.66 -16.70
C TYR A 363 -20.18 -5.76 -17.73
N GLY A 364 -19.58 -4.63 -18.09
CA GLY A 364 -18.61 -4.54 -19.19
C GLY A 364 -17.20 -5.08 -18.90
N TRP A 365 -16.90 -5.45 -17.65
CA TRP A 365 -15.60 -6.01 -17.21
C TRP A 365 -14.36 -5.31 -17.81
N PRO A 366 -14.13 -4.00 -17.56
CA PRO A 366 -12.96 -3.30 -18.07
C PRO A 366 -11.61 -3.94 -17.68
N GLY A 367 -11.53 -4.60 -16.52
CA GLY A 367 -10.36 -5.37 -16.09
C GLY A 367 -10.43 -6.87 -16.44
N ASN A 368 -11.34 -7.25 -17.35
CA ASN A 368 -11.53 -8.59 -17.90
C ASN A 368 -11.61 -9.70 -16.83
N VAL A 369 -10.96 -10.84 -17.07
CA VAL A 369 -11.00 -12.03 -16.21
C VAL A 369 -10.38 -11.73 -14.83
N ARG A 370 -9.36 -10.86 -14.77
CA ARG A 370 -8.73 -10.45 -13.50
C ARG A 370 -9.71 -9.71 -12.60
N GLN A 371 -10.51 -8.80 -13.16
CA GLN A 371 -11.54 -8.09 -12.41
C GLN A 371 -12.66 -9.03 -11.95
N LEU A 372 -13.13 -9.93 -12.82
CA LEU A 372 -14.12 -10.96 -12.45
C LEU A 372 -13.61 -11.81 -11.29
N LYS A 373 -12.40 -12.35 -11.40
CA LYS A 373 -11.76 -13.15 -10.34
C LYS A 373 -11.73 -12.40 -9.01
N ASN A 374 -11.29 -11.14 -9.01
CA ASN A 374 -11.18 -10.33 -7.79
C ASN A 374 -12.54 -9.92 -7.21
N ALA A 375 -13.57 -9.75 -8.05
CA ALA A 375 -14.92 -9.47 -7.60
C ALA A 375 -15.52 -10.70 -6.88
N ILE A 376 -15.38 -11.89 -7.49
CA ILE A 376 -15.83 -13.14 -6.89
C ILE A 376 -15.07 -13.46 -5.59
N TYR A 377 -13.74 -13.28 -5.57
CA TYR A 377 -12.94 -13.49 -4.36
C TYR A 377 -13.44 -12.64 -3.19
N ARG A 378 -13.66 -11.33 -3.42
CA ARG A 378 -14.18 -10.41 -2.40
C ARG A 378 -15.58 -10.80 -1.93
N ALA A 379 -16.46 -11.15 -2.86
CA ALA A 379 -17.81 -11.58 -2.52
C ALA A 379 -17.81 -12.81 -1.62
N LEU A 380 -16.96 -13.81 -1.91
CA LEU A 380 -16.85 -15.01 -1.08
C LEU A 380 -16.25 -14.75 0.30
N THR A 381 -15.28 -13.83 0.42
CA THR A 381 -14.72 -13.48 1.75
C THR A 381 -15.71 -12.79 2.67
N GLN A 382 -16.75 -12.18 2.13
CA GLN A 382 -17.77 -11.42 2.88
C GLN A 382 -19.13 -12.14 2.89
N LEU A 383 -19.20 -13.36 2.34
CA LEU A 383 -20.46 -14.06 2.15
C LEU A 383 -20.99 -14.58 3.48
N GLU A 384 -22.17 -14.11 3.88
CA GLU A 384 -22.92 -14.67 4.99
C GLU A 384 -24.00 -15.63 4.45
N GLY A 385 -23.74 -16.94 4.53
CA GLY A 385 -24.68 -18.00 4.13
C GLY A 385 -24.16 -18.96 3.06
N TYR A 386 -25.08 -19.67 2.39
CA TYR A 386 -24.77 -20.75 1.43
C TYR A 386 -25.13 -20.44 -0.02
N GLU A 387 -25.45 -19.18 -0.35
CA GLU A 387 -25.86 -18.75 -1.68
C GLU A 387 -25.22 -17.41 -2.04
N LEU A 388 -24.51 -17.35 -3.17
CA LEU A 388 -23.91 -16.15 -3.72
C LEU A 388 -24.93 -15.40 -4.58
N ARG A 389 -25.29 -14.18 -4.16
CA ARG A 389 -26.29 -13.32 -4.79
C ARG A 389 -25.63 -12.12 -5.48
N PRO A 390 -26.35 -11.44 -6.41
CA PRO A 390 -25.81 -10.26 -7.08
C PRO A 390 -25.38 -9.14 -6.13
N GLN A 391 -26.12 -8.95 -5.03
CA GLN A 391 -25.85 -7.93 -4.00
C GLN A 391 -24.51 -8.15 -3.27
N ASP A 392 -24.01 -9.39 -3.23
CA ASP A 392 -22.75 -9.72 -2.55
C ASP A 392 -21.54 -9.40 -3.42
N ILE A 393 -21.75 -9.14 -4.72
CA ILE A 393 -20.71 -8.75 -5.67
C ILE A 393 -20.66 -7.23 -5.76
N LEU A 394 -19.74 -6.63 -5.01
CA LEU A 394 -19.42 -5.21 -5.11
C LEU A 394 -18.69 -4.91 -6.43
N LEU A 395 -19.47 -4.58 -7.45
CA LEU A 395 -18.96 -4.05 -8.72
C LEU A 395 -18.69 -2.55 -8.52
N PRO A 396 -17.50 -2.03 -8.89
CA PRO A 396 -17.28 -0.59 -8.90
C PRO A 396 -18.33 0.09 -9.77
N ASP A 397 -18.82 1.27 -9.37
CA ASP A 397 -19.68 2.14 -10.17
C ASP A 397 -18.92 2.68 -11.39
N PHE A 398 -18.50 1.80 -12.29
CA PHE A 398 -18.39 2.16 -13.69
C PHE A 398 -19.82 2.22 -14.19
N ASP A 399 -20.35 3.42 -14.08
CA ASP A 399 -21.66 3.93 -14.45
C ASP A 399 -22.04 3.49 -15.89
N SER A 400 -22.32 2.20 -16.07
CA SER A 400 -22.85 1.61 -17.30
C SER A 400 -24.38 1.77 -17.36
N ALA A 401 -24.98 2.25 -16.28
CA ALA A 401 -26.37 2.69 -16.21
C ALA A 401 -26.57 4.17 -16.63
N SER A 402 -25.52 4.97 -16.82
CA SER A 402 -25.63 6.35 -17.32
C SER A 402 -25.25 6.53 -18.79
N LEU A 403 -24.92 5.45 -19.52
CA LEU A 403 -24.61 5.45 -20.95
C LEU A 403 -25.42 4.45 -21.78
N ALA A 404 -26.60 4.03 -21.29
CA ALA A 404 -27.66 3.60 -22.19
C ALA A 404 -28.29 4.85 -22.80
N VAL A 405 -27.68 5.36 -23.88
CA VAL A 405 -28.39 6.25 -24.81
C VAL A 405 -29.50 5.38 -25.40
N GLY A 406 -30.70 5.45 -24.80
CA GLY A 406 -31.86 4.70 -25.28
C GLY A 406 -32.15 5.03 -26.75
N GLU A 407 -32.81 4.12 -27.47
CA GLU A 407 -33.15 4.31 -28.90
C GLU A 407 -33.89 5.63 -29.17
N GLU A 408 -34.56 6.22 -28.17
CA GLU A 408 -35.20 7.56 -28.23
C GLU A 408 -34.20 8.73 -28.39
N ALA A 409 -32.93 8.57 -28.00
CA ALA A 409 -31.92 9.62 -28.09
C ALA A 409 -31.22 9.70 -29.48
N MET A 410 -31.50 8.74 -30.37
CA MET A 410 -31.04 8.74 -31.76
C MET A 410 -32.10 9.27 -32.75
N GLU A 411 -33.27 9.70 -32.27
CA GLU A 411 -34.29 10.35 -33.10
C GLU A 411 -34.03 11.85 -33.29
N GLY A 412 -33.89 12.28 -34.55
CA GLY A 412 -33.74 13.69 -34.94
C GLY A 412 -32.71 13.90 -36.06
N SER A 413 -32.43 15.16 -36.39
CA SER A 413 -31.32 15.50 -37.27
C SER A 413 -29.97 15.31 -36.55
N LEU A 414 -28.87 15.16 -37.29
CA LEU A 414 -27.52 15.02 -36.71
C LEU A 414 -27.18 16.19 -35.78
N ASP A 415 -27.70 17.39 -36.09
CA ASP A 415 -27.48 18.59 -35.29
C ASP A 415 -28.23 18.52 -33.94
N ASP A 416 -29.42 17.91 -33.92
CA ASP A 416 -30.22 17.70 -32.71
C ASP A 416 -29.58 16.66 -31.79
N ILE A 417 -29.10 15.56 -32.36
CA ILE A 417 -28.39 14.50 -31.63
C ILE A 417 -27.09 15.05 -31.03
N THR A 418 -26.33 15.82 -31.82
CA THR A 418 -25.07 16.43 -31.37
C THR A 418 -25.32 17.46 -30.27
N SER A 419 -26.33 18.31 -30.41
CA SER A 419 -26.69 19.31 -29.40
C SER A 419 -27.16 18.67 -28.07
N ARG A 420 -27.91 17.56 -28.13
CA ARG A 420 -28.32 16.80 -26.93
C ARG A 420 -27.14 16.15 -26.24
N PHE A 421 -26.24 15.54 -27.01
CA PHE A 421 -25.02 14.93 -26.47
C PHE A 421 -24.10 15.98 -25.83
N GLU A 422 -23.85 17.10 -26.52
CA GLU A 422 -23.06 18.20 -25.98
C GLU A 422 -23.69 18.80 -24.71
N ARG A 423 -25.01 18.98 -24.70
CA ARG A 423 -25.72 19.46 -23.51
C ARG A 423 -25.57 18.49 -22.33
N SER A 424 -25.67 17.18 -22.56
CA SER A 424 -25.49 16.16 -21.53
C SER A 424 -24.07 16.21 -20.93
N VAL A 425 -23.06 16.21 -21.80
CA VAL A 425 -21.64 16.29 -21.43
C VAL A 425 -21.34 17.57 -20.65
N LEU A 426 -21.82 18.72 -21.12
CA LEU A 426 -21.63 20.00 -20.44
C LEU A 426 -22.38 20.06 -19.11
N THR A 427 -23.58 19.48 -19.00
CA THR A 427 -24.35 19.42 -17.74
C THR A 427 -23.61 18.60 -16.69
N GLN A 428 -23.08 17.44 -17.06
CA GLN A 428 -22.36 16.57 -16.14
C GLN A 428 -21.04 17.21 -15.69
N LEU A 429 -20.24 17.71 -16.64
CA LEU A 429 -18.93 18.29 -16.33
C LEU A 429 -19.04 19.64 -15.60
N TYR A 430 -20.11 20.41 -15.81
CA TYR A 430 -20.31 21.66 -15.08
C TYR A 430 -20.56 21.43 -13.57
N ARG A 431 -21.10 20.28 -13.16
CA ARG A 431 -21.22 19.93 -11.73
C ARG A 431 -19.86 19.80 -11.03
N SER A 432 -18.90 19.14 -11.69
CA SER A 432 -17.55 18.95 -11.16
C SER A 432 -16.64 20.16 -11.41
N TYR A 433 -16.95 20.99 -12.42
CA TYR A 433 -16.20 22.18 -12.80
C TYR A 433 -17.12 23.40 -13.00
N PRO A 434 -17.70 23.98 -11.93
CA PRO A 434 -18.71 25.04 -11.99
C PRO A 434 -18.18 26.42 -12.45
N SER A 435 -16.96 26.45 -12.99
CA SER A 435 -16.35 27.64 -13.59
C SER A 435 -16.16 27.39 -15.08
N THR A 436 -16.74 28.24 -15.92
CA THR A 436 -16.58 28.24 -17.38
C THR A 436 -15.12 28.14 -17.82
N ARG A 437 -14.20 28.77 -17.07
CA ARG A 437 -12.76 28.79 -17.37
C ARG A 437 -12.07 27.46 -17.02
N LYS A 438 -12.49 26.81 -15.93
CA LYS A 438 -12.00 25.46 -15.55
C LYS A 438 -12.57 24.39 -16.48
N LEU A 439 -13.85 24.50 -16.83
CA LEU A 439 -14.51 23.60 -17.77
C LEU A 439 -13.89 23.69 -19.17
N ALA A 440 -13.60 24.90 -19.66
CA ALA A 440 -12.91 25.13 -20.92
C ALA A 440 -11.49 24.53 -20.93
N LYS A 441 -10.72 24.71 -19.85
CA LYS A 441 -9.39 24.10 -19.71
C LYS A 441 -9.46 22.56 -19.71
N ARG A 442 -10.48 21.98 -19.06
CA ARG A 442 -10.68 20.52 -19.00
C ARG A 442 -11.07 19.92 -20.36
N LEU A 443 -11.86 20.66 -21.14
CA LEU A 443 -12.36 20.25 -22.45
C LEU A 443 -11.42 20.64 -23.61
N GLY A 444 -10.32 21.34 -23.34
CA GLY A 444 -9.35 21.73 -24.37
C GLY A 444 -9.87 22.76 -25.38
N VAL A 445 -10.89 23.53 -25.01
CA VAL A 445 -11.55 24.51 -25.90
C VAL A 445 -11.49 25.92 -25.33
N SER A 446 -11.79 26.92 -26.15
CA SER A 446 -11.74 28.32 -25.72
C SER A 446 -12.83 28.62 -24.67
N HIS A 447 -12.48 29.49 -23.72
CA HIS A 447 -13.41 29.96 -22.68
C HIS A 447 -14.69 30.57 -23.30
N THR A 448 -14.57 31.26 -24.44
CA THR A 448 -15.69 31.87 -25.17
C THR A 448 -16.60 30.82 -25.81
N ALA A 449 -16.06 29.73 -26.37
CA ALA A 449 -16.87 28.65 -26.95
C ALA A 449 -17.74 27.95 -25.89
N ILE A 450 -17.16 27.64 -24.73
CA ILE A 450 -17.90 27.04 -23.61
C ILE A 450 -18.89 28.04 -22.98
N ALA A 451 -18.52 29.31 -22.87
CA ALA A 451 -19.43 30.35 -22.39
C ALA A 451 -20.65 30.56 -23.29
N ASN A 452 -20.51 30.30 -24.60
CA ASN A 452 -21.59 30.38 -25.57
C ASN A 452 -22.46 29.12 -25.51
N LYS A 453 -21.87 27.91 -25.54
CA LYS A 453 -22.60 26.64 -25.43
C LYS A 453 -23.35 26.48 -24.10
N LEU A 454 -22.77 26.93 -22.97
CA LEU A 454 -23.47 26.94 -21.68
C LEU A 454 -24.68 27.90 -21.64
N ARG A 455 -24.62 29.01 -22.40
CA ARG A 455 -25.74 29.96 -22.53
C ARG A 455 -26.83 29.40 -23.46
N GLU A 456 -26.41 28.85 -24.59
CA GLU A 456 -27.28 28.20 -25.57
C GLU A 456 -28.09 27.06 -24.97
N TYR A 457 -27.46 26.24 -24.12
CA TYR A 457 -28.12 25.12 -23.44
C TYR A 457 -28.79 25.48 -22.10
N GLY A 458 -28.80 26.77 -21.73
CA GLY A 458 -29.47 27.25 -20.51
C GLY A 458 -28.82 26.79 -19.19
N LEU A 459 -27.56 26.35 -19.22
CA LEU A 459 -26.82 25.85 -18.05
C LEU A 459 -26.16 26.98 -17.24
N SER A 460 -26.18 28.22 -17.73
CA SER A 460 -25.71 29.39 -16.99
C SER A 460 -26.89 30.17 -16.36
N GLN A 461 -27.25 29.88 -15.11
CA GLN A 461 -28.06 30.81 -14.30
C GLN A 461 -27.48 31.07 -12.90
N LYS A 462 -27.86 32.24 -12.40
CA LYS A 462 -27.17 33.13 -11.44
C LYS A 462 -27.21 32.61 -10.00
N LYS A 463 -26.07 32.69 -9.30
CA LYS A 463 -25.93 32.58 -7.83
C LYS A 463 -26.52 33.79 -7.08
N GLY A 464 -27.81 34.09 -7.29
CA GLY A 464 -28.48 35.25 -6.69
C GLY A 464 -29.56 34.92 -5.65
N GLU A 465 -30.24 33.78 -5.77
CA GLU A 465 -31.49 33.55 -5.01
C GLU A 465 -31.37 32.51 -3.88
N ASP A 466 -30.42 31.58 -3.94
CA ASP A 466 -30.27 30.56 -2.89
C ASP A 466 -29.61 31.07 -1.60
N VAL A 467 -28.86 32.18 -1.65
CA VAL A 467 -28.23 32.78 -0.45
C VAL A 467 -29.26 33.52 0.40
N ILE A 468 -30.29 34.12 -0.21
CA ILE A 468 -31.33 34.85 0.52
C ILE A 468 -32.28 33.86 1.21
N ARG A 469 -32.53 32.69 0.60
CA ARG A 469 -33.34 31.62 1.20
C ARG A 469 -32.63 30.92 2.37
N LEU A 470 -31.34 30.62 2.22
CA LEU A 470 -30.55 30.01 3.30
C LEU A 470 -30.37 30.96 4.51
N VAL A 471 -30.23 32.27 4.27
CA VAL A 471 -30.14 33.27 5.35
C VAL A 471 -31.51 33.52 5.99
N GLY A 472 -32.60 33.46 5.21
CA GLY A 472 -33.97 33.57 5.72
C GLY A 472 -34.35 32.40 6.65
N ASP A 473 -34.02 31.18 6.28
CA ASP A 473 -34.29 29.98 7.08
C ASP A 473 -33.43 29.95 8.35
N PHE A 474 -32.19 30.45 8.30
CA PHE A 474 -31.29 30.58 9.45
C PHE A 474 -31.73 31.66 10.45
N ILE A 475 -32.31 32.77 9.97
CA ILE A 475 -32.86 33.83 10.82
C ILE A 475 -34.16 33.38 11.51
N HIS A 476 -34.97 32.55 10.84
CA HIS A 476 -36.18 31.98 11.44
C HIS A 476 -35.87 30.94 12.54
N GLN A 477 -34.81 30.13 12.36
CA GLN A 477 -34.37 29.14 13.36
C GLN A 477 -33.72 29.76 14.61
N LEU A 478 -33.10 30.93 14.49
CA LEU A 478 -32.49 31.65 15.62
C LEU A 478 -33.51 32.43 16.47
N ALA A 479 -34.74 32.61 16.00
CA ALA A 479 -35.80 33.32 16.72
C ALA A 479 -36.58 32.42 17.72
N GLU A 480 -36.45 31.09 17.63
CA GLU A 480 -37.19 30.16 18.51
C GLU A 480 -36.40 29.71 19.76
N HIS A 481 -35.11 30.01 19.84
CA HIS A 481 -34.29 29.68 21.01
C HIS A 481 -33.77 30.94 21.70
N HIS A 482 -34.52 31.37 22.71
CA HIS A 482 -34.19 32.45 23.64
C HIS A 482 -32.77 32.28 24.22
N PHE A 483 -31.79 33.01 23.69
CA PHE A 483 -30.57 33.36 24.41
C PHE A 483 -30.30 34.86 24.26
N ILE A 484 -30.59 35.57 25.36
CA ILE A 484 -30.39 37.01 25.54
C ILE A 484 -28.92 37.23 25.93
N ILE A 485 -28.12 37.90 25.09
CA ILE A 485 -26.95 38.65 25.55
C ILE A 485 -26.89 40.00 24.82
N PHE A 486 -26.76 41.05 25.63
CA PHE A 486 -26.78 42.48 25.33
C PHE A 486 -25.71 42.95 24.33
N ILE A 487 -26.09 43.84 23.41
CA ILE A 487 -25.19 44.74 22.69
C ILE A 487 -25.63 46.18 22.99
N ASP A 488 -24.80 46.92 23.74
CA ASP A 488 -24.86 48.38 23.93
C ASP A 488 -23.77 48.96 22.99
N ASN A 489 -24.07 49.50 21.79
CA ASN A 489 -24.73 50.74 21.40
C ASN A 489 -23.84 51.99 21.51
N HIS A 490 -23.22 52.42 20.41
CA HIS A 490 -22.83 53.82 20.20
C HIS A 490 -22.69 54.15 18.71
N TYR A 491 -23.82 54.44 18.05
CA TYR A 491 -23.92 55.40 16.93
C TYR A 491 -25.39 55.83 16.76
N ARG A 492 -25.74 57.01 17.29
CA ARG A 492 -26.98 57.72 16.94
C ARG A 492 -26.69 59.22 16.88
N THR A 493 -26.55 59.75 15.67
CA THR A 493 -27.13 61.03 15.25
C THR A 493 -26.87 61.25 13.77
N SER A 494 -27.88 60.95 12.95
CA SER A 494 -28.28 61.60 11.67
C SER A 494 -28.89 60.57 10.72
N GLY A 495 -30.21 60.38 10.84
CA GLY A 495 -30.98 59.46 9.98
C GLY A 495 -32.47 59.80 9.94
N GLN A 496 -32.82 61.08 10.10
CA GLN A 496 -34.21 61.58 10.01
C GLN A 496 -34.52 62.22 8.65
N ALA A 497 -33.83 61.81 7.57
CA ALA A 497 -33.98 62.44 6.25
C ALA A 497 -34.43 61.51 5.10
N PHE A 498 -34.52 60.19 5.26
CA PHE A 498 -34.83 59.30 4.12
C PHE A 498 -36.30 58.85 4.05
N GLN A 499 -37.08 59.05 5.12
CA GLN A 499 -38.47 58.60 5.22
C GLN A 499 -39.50 59.64 4.75
N ARG A 500 -39.07 60.66 3.98
CA ARG A 500 -39.93 61.72 3.43
C ARG A 500 -39.99 61.79 1.91
N ALA A 501 -39.27 60.94 1.18
CA ALA A 501 -39.21 61.07 -0.27
C ALA A 501 -40.22 60.19 -1.03
N PHE A 502 -40.58 58.98 -0.57
CA PHE A 502 -41.47 58.11 -1.36
C PHE A 502 -42.37 57.25 -0.48
N GLY A 503 -43.65 57.62 -0.45
CA GLY A 503 -44.74 56.88 0.21
C GLY A 503 -45.65 56.16 -0.79
N ASN A 504 -46.35 55.16 -0.23
CA ASN A 504 -47.61 54.52 -0.62
C ASN A 504 -47.82 53.92 -2.03
N ALA A 505 -47.80 52.57 -2.06
CA ALA A 505 -48.89 51.64 -2.45
C ALA A 505 -49.68 51.86 -3.76
N ASP A 506 -49.61 50.91 -4.71
CA ASP A 506 -50.60 49.82 -4.87
C ASP A 506 -50.37 48.95 -6.14
N ALA A 507 -50.72 47.65 -6.00
CA ALA A 507 -51.21 46.66 -6.97
C ALA A 507 -50.59 46.44 -8.39
N VAL A 508 -50.10 45.20 -8.57
CA VAL A 508 -50.41 44.21 -9.65
C VAL A 508 -50.08 44.54 -11.13
N SER A 509 -49.43 43.55 -11.76
CA SER A 509 -49.47 43.09 -13.17
C SER A 509 -48.30 43.36 -14.13
N LEU A 510 -47.76 42.22 -14.61
CA LEU A 510 -47.49 41.83 -16.01
C LEU A 510 -46.39 42.53 -16.84
N LEU A 511 -45.55 41.64 -17.38
CA LEU A 511 -44.96 41.60 -18.72
C LEU A 511 -43.86 42.59 -19.12
N GLU A 512 -42.73 41.96 -19.46
CA GLU A 512 -41.92 42.20 -20.66
C GLU A 512 -41.08 43.49 -20.79
N LEU A 513 -39.77 43.26 -20.64
CA LEU A 513 -38.76 43.48 -21.69
C LEU A 513 -38.98 44.70 -22.61
N ARG A 514 -38.20 45.74 -22.36
CA ARG A 514 -37.60 46.55 -23.44
C ARG A 514 -36.11 46.72 -23.22
N VAL A 515 -35.37 45.92 -23.99
CA VAL A 515 -34.10 46.34 -24.57
C VAL A 515 -34.41 47.49 -25.51
N THR A 516 -33.92 48.69 -25.22
CA THR A 516 -33.71 49.71 -26.25
C THR A 516 -32.25 49.67 -26.65
N GLN A 517 -31.99 49.00 -27.78
CA GLN A 517 -30.84 49.29 -28.63
C GLN A 517 -30.95 50.73 -29.16
N GLY A 518 -29.82 51.43 -29.24
CA GLY A 518 -29.72 52.67 -29.99
C GLY A 518 -28.53 53.53 -29.59
N GLY A 519 -27.36 53.27 -30.19
CA GLY A 519 -26.20 54.13 -30.07
C GLY A 519 -24.91 53.47 -30.56
N GLN A 520 -24.63 53.66 -31.86
CA GLN A 520 -23.32 53.47 -32.52
C GLN A 520 -22.20 54.08 -31.64
N GLY A 521 -21.04 53.46 -31.44
CA GLY A 521 -20.01 53.16 -32.42
C GLY A 521 -18.69 53.67 -31.81
N ASP A 522 -17.61 52.91 -31.97
CA ASP A 522 -16.20 53.32 -31.79
C ASP A 522 -15.83 54.19 -30.58
N ASN A 523 -15.28 53.56 -29.53
CA ASN A 523 -13.99 53.95 -28.92
C ASN A 523 -13.65 53.09 -27.69
N VAL A 524 -12.34 52.83 -27.53
CA VAL A 524 -11.64 52.13 -26.41
C VAL A 524 -11.13 50.72 -26.76
N VAL A 525 -10.56 50.61 -27.95
CA VAL A 525 -9.25 49.97 -28.15
C VAL A 525 -8.32 51.08 -28.64
N GLN A 526 -7.73 51.86 -27.73
CA GLN A 526 -6.53 52.68 -27.94
C GLN A 526 -6.19 53.47 -26.67
N ALA A 527 -5.53 52.80 -25.72
CA ALA A 527 -4.51 53.39 -24.84
C ALA A 527 -3.73 52.23 -24.20
N PHE A 528 -2.43 52.18 -24.51
CA PHE A 528 -1.42 51.27 -23.95
C PHE A 528 -1.27 49.87 -24.55
N ARG A 529 -1.04 49.84 -25.87
CA ARG A 529 0.14 49.15 -26.42
C ARG A 529 0.97 50.16 -27.21
N ALA A 530 2.08 50.60 -26.62
CA ALA A 530 3.21 51.17 -27.34
C ALA A 530 4.49 50.81 -26.57
N ALA A 531 5.44 50.20 -27.28
CA ALA A 531 6.83 49.93 -26.91
C ALA A 531 7.13 48.71 -26.00
N GLU A 532 7.00 47.52 -26.57
CA GLU A 532 8.18 46.64 -26.64
C GLU A 532 9.14 47.23 -27.69
N THR A 533 10.43 47.40 -27.37
CA THR A 533 11.61 47.14 -28.23
C THR A 533 12.88 47.82 -27.68
N GLY A 534 14.00 47.09 -27.65
CA GLY A 534 15.39 47.63 -27.59
C GLY A 534 16.18 47.21 -26.35
N LEU A 535 16.75 46.00 -26.29
CA LEU A 535 18.14 45.65 -26.65
C LEU A 535 19.29 46.46 -25.98
N SER A 536 19.99 45.72 -25.10
CA SER A 536 21.45 45.50 -25.00
C SER A 536 22.44 46.57 -24.50
N GLU A 537 23.15 46.14 -23.44
CA GLU A 537 24.62 46.10 -23.25
C GLU A 537 25.48 47.34 -22.90
N ARG A 538 26.26 47.13 -21.80
CA ARG A 538 27.61 47.65 -21.44
C ARG A 538 27.66 49.12 -20.92
N GLN A 539 28.24 49.43 -19.75
CA GLN A 539 29.59 49.12 -19.25
C GLN A 539 29.70 49.39 -17.71
N VAL A 540 30.35 48.46 -16.98
CA VAL A 540 31.42 48.63 -15.95
C VAL A 540 31.21 49.68 -14.82
N GLY A 541 31.36 49.37 -13.52
CA GLY A 541 32.25 48.40 -12.90
C GLY A 541 32.07 48.20 -11.38
N ARG A 542 32.93 47.32 -10.87
CA ARG A 542 33.05 46.78 -9.51
C ARG A 542 33.26 47.86 -8.43
N ASN A 543 32.66 47.70 -7.25
CA ASN A 543 33.39 47.34 -6.01
C ASN A 543 32.48 47.37 -4.76
N THR A 544 32.49 46.26 -4.02
CA THR A 544 32.53 46.15 -2.55
C THR A 544 32.12 47.35 -1.68
N GLN A 545 31.08 47.18 -0.87
CA GLN A 545 31.17 47.32 0.60
C GLN A 545 29.96 46.68 1.30
N HIS A 546 30.22 45.53 1.91
CA HIS A 546 29.47 44.92 3.00
C HIS A 546 29.71 45.73 4.30
N ASN A 547 28.83 45.54 5.30
CA ASN A 547 29.01 45.86 6.73
C ASN A 547 28.53 47.24 7.25
N GLY A 548 27.21 47.51 7.18
CA GLY A 548 26.60 48.63 7.92
C GLY A 548 25.26 48.36 8.62
N VAL A 549 24.57 47.25 8.34
CA VAL A 549 23.18 47.04 8.82
C VAL A 549 23.06 45.87 9.81
N ILE A 550 24.13 45.09 10.03
CA ILE A 550 24.10 43.91 10.92
C ILE A 550 24.55 44.23 12.36
N GLN A 551 24.92 45.49 12.67
CA GLN A 551 25.49 45.85 13.98
C GLN A 551 24.59 46.78 14.84
N LEU A 552 23.28 46.79 14.59
CA LEU A 552 22.28 47.52 15.41
C LEU A 552 21.17 46.62 15.96
N GLY A 553 20.99 45.41 15.40
CA GLY A 553 20.01 44.43 15.91
C GLY A 553 20.51 43.61 17.11
N SER A 554 21.83 43.46 17.26
CA SER A 554 22.43 42.63 18.32
C SER A 554 22.64 43.34 19.66
N GLN A 555 22.45 44.67 19.74
CA GLN A 555 22.59 45.43 21.00
C GLN A 555 21.25 45.82 21.65
N LEU A 556 20.11 45.57 21.01
CA LEU A 556 18.78 45.84 21.58
C LEU A 556 18.16 44.65 22.31
N VAL A 557 18.75 43.46 22.18
CA VAL A 557 18.28 42.23 22.87
C VAL A 557 18.87 42.12 24.29
N GLU A 558 20.00 42.76 24.60
CA GLU A 558 20.56 42.78 25.96
C GLU A 558 19.89 43.78 26.92
N PHE A 559 19.01 44.67 26.44
CA PHE A 559 18.37 45.68 27.28
C PHE A 559 17.00 45.26 27.85
N ALA A 560 16.40 44.16 27.38
CA ALA A 560 15.05 43.76 27.78
C ALA A 560 14.99 42.82 29.01
N HIS A 561 16.12 42.50 29.67
CA HIS A 561 16.15 41.61 30.84
C HIS A 561 16.55 42.27 32.18
N GLY A 562 16.58 43.61 32.26
CA GLY A 562 16.88 44.35 33.50
C GLY A 562 15.66 45.02 34.15
N ARG A 563 15.39 44.70 35.42
CA ARG A 563 14.29 45.28 36.23
C ARG A 563 14.58 46.75 36.64
N GLY A 564 13.56 47.62 36.53
CA GLY A 564 13.48 48.95 37.18
C GLY A 564 14.55 49.94 36.69
N THR A 565 14.41 51.25 36.65
CA THR A 565 13.54 52.29 37.21
C THR A 565 13.69 53.52 36.27
N HIS A 566 12.88 54.56 36.49
CA HIS A 566 12.95 55.85 35.80
C HIS A 566 14.37 56.41 35.58
N ALA A 567 14.83 56.50 34.31
CA ALA A 567 15.63 57.60 33.75
C ALA A 567 16.07 57.25 32.31
N GLY A 568 15.70 58.06 31.32
CA GLY A 568 16.14 57.87 29.94
C GLY A 568 15.37 58.71 28.93
N VAL A 569 15.34 60.03 29.12
CA VAL A 569 14.68 60.98 28.20
C VAL A 569 15.67 61.62 27.20
N ASP A 570 16.98 61.46 27.33
CA ASP A 570 17.93 62.36 26.63
C ASP A 570 18.72 61.76 25.45
N ALA A 571 18.30 60.66 24.84
CA ALA A 571 19.04 60.03 23.72
C ALA A 571 18.30 60.01 22.37
N TRP A 572 17.24 60.83 22.18
CA TRP A 572 16.36 60.76 21.00
C TRP A 572 16.33 62.03 20.13
N GLU A 573 17.26 62.98 20.30
CA GLU A 573 17.20 64.29 19.61
C GLU A 573 18.18 64.53 18.46
N ASN A 574 19.00 63.57 18.01
CA ASN A 574 20.05 63.89 17.00
C ASN A 574 20.10 63.01 15.75
N ILE A 575 18.96 62.78 15.07
CA ILE A 575 18.96 62.39 13.65
C ILE A 575 17.87 63.18 12.90
N GLN A 576 18.21 64.40 12.47
CA GLN A 576 17.46 65.14 11.45
C GLN A 576 18.22 65.08 10.12
N HIS A 577 17.43 64.85 9.05
CA HIS A 577 17.71 64.99 7.60
C HIS A 577 17.95 63.69 6.81
N PHE A 578 16.93 63.20 6.08
CA PHE A 578 16.68 63.57 4.67
C PHE A 578 15.33 63.00 4.13
N THR A 579 14.64 63.84 3.34
CA THR A 579 13.59 63.60 2.32
C THR A 579 12.12 63.23 2.65
N PHE A 580 11.32 64.31 2.71
CA PHE A 580 10.03 64.62 2.05
C PHE A 580 8.78 63.69 2.09
N ALA A 581 8.84 62.43 2.53
CA ALA A 581 7.61 61.62 2.72
C ALA A 581 6.97 61.77 4.12
N GLY A 582 7.67 62.41 5.08
CA GLY A 582 7.27 62.47 6.49
C GLY A 582 6.31 63.60 6.89
N LYS A 583 5.88 64.49 5.99
CA LYS A 583 5.11 65.71 6.36
C LYS A 583 3.58 65.60 6.25
N LEU A 584 3.02 64.51 5.71
CA LEU A 584 1.55 64.36 5.65
C LEU A 584 0.95 63.62 6.87
N ALA A 585 1.78 62.92 7.66
CA ALA A 585 1.32 62.15 8.82
C ALA A 585 1.29 62.92 10.15
N GLN A 586 1.71 64.19 10.18
CA GLN A 586 1.78 64.98 11.43
C GLN A 586 0.50 65.74 11.81
N ARG A 587 -0.54 65.78 10.96
CA ARG A 587 -1.73 66.61 11.21
C ARG A 587 -2.91 65.90 11.89
N ASN A 588 -2.94 64.56 11.94
CA ASN A 588 -4.07 63.83 12.54
C ASN A 588 -3.79 63.12 13.87
N VAL A 589 -2.52 63.07 14.32
CA VAL A 589 -2.17 62.35 15.56
C VAL A 589 -2.40 63.19 16.83
N ARG A 590 -2.46 64.52 16.72
CA ARG A 590 -2.72 65.41 17.87
C ARG A 590 -4.18 65.47 18.33
N LYS A 591 -5.13 64.85 17.61
CA LYS A 591 -6.55 64.86 17.98
C LYS A 591 -7.02 63.62 18.75
N ILE A 592 -6.15 62.60 18.91
CA ILE A 592 -6.50 61.31 19.53
C ILE A 592 -6.01 61.21 20.98
N PHE A 593 -5.05 62.04 21.41
CA PHE A 593 -4.48 62.01 22.78
C PHE A 593 -5.14 62.98 23.76
N ARG A 594 -6.47 63.03 23.83
CA ARG A 594 -7.12 63.78 24.94
C ARG A 594 -8.26 63.08 25.68
N ASP A 595 -8.71 61.90 25.26
CA ASP A 595 -9.69 61.17 26.07
C ASP A 595 -9.33 59.69 26.23
N GLN A 596 -9.52 59.22 27.46
CA GLN A 596 -9.55 57.85 27.96
C GLN A 596 -8.25 57.27 28.54
N ARG A 597 -8.11 57.53 29.85
CA ARG A 597 -7.86 56.48 30.84
C ARG A 597 -9.05 55.51 30.83
N GLU A 598 -8.77 54.23 31.08
CA GLU A 598 -9.68 53.07 31.19
C GLU A 598 -9.87 52.27 29.90
N GLY A 599 -9.40 51.02 29.92
CA GLY A 599 -9.65 50.01 28.88
C GLY A 599 -8.40 49.58 28.10
N GLY A 600 -7.64 48.63 28.65
CA GLY A 600 -6.42 48.05 28.06
C GLY A 600 -6.65 47.15 26.84
N GLY A 601 -7.22 47.68 25.76
CA GLY A 601 -7.51 46.93 24.52
C GLY A 601 -6.89 47.51 23.24
N PHE A 602 -6.28 48.69 23.30
CA PHE A 602 -5.78 49.39 22.09
C PHE A 602 -4.29 49.11 21.79
N ALA A 603 -3.46 48.86 22.82
CA ALA A 603 -2.04 48.53 22.63
C ALA A 603 -1.83 47.13 21.99
N ALA A 604 -2.70 46.15 22.30
CA ALA A 604 -2.66 44.84 21.67
C ALA A 604 -3.07 44.90 20.18
N ARG A 605 -4.05 45.75 19.84
CA ARG A 605 -4.49 45.93 18.44
C ARG A 605 -3.54 46.77 17.60
N LEU A 606 -2.80 47.71 18.21
CA LEU A 606 -1.72 48.41 17.50
C LEU A 606 -0.49 47.53 17.33
N TRP A 607 -0.15 46.65 18.28
CA TRP A 607 0.89 45.63 18.10
C TRP A 607 0.58 44.71 16.91
N ASP A 608 -0.68 44.25 16.78
CA ASP A 608 -1.14 43.47 15.62
C ASP A 608 -1.14 44.25 14.30
N LEU A 609 -1.31 45.59 14.33
CA LEU A 609 -1.34 46.42 13.13
C LEU A 609 0.06 46.85 12.65
N THR A 610 1.01 47.06 13.57
CA THR A 610 2.41 47.33 13.21
C THR A 610 3.20 46.06 12.90
N CYS A 611 2.86 44.90 13.47
CA CYS A 611 3.50 43.62 13.10
C CYS A 611 3.02 43.06 11.74
N ASN A 612 1.95 43.61 11.16
CA ASN A 612 1.43 43.19 9.85
C ASN A 612 1.94 44.00 8.65
N LEU A 613 2.80 45.00 8.87
CA LEU A 613 3.35 45.83 7.79
C LEU A 613 4.73 45.38 7.29
N ASP A 614 5.34 44.35 7.90
CA ASP A 614 6.62 43.75 7.45
C ASP A 614 6.48 42.38 6.79
N ARG A 615 5.27 41.83 6.64
CA ARG A 615 5.05 40.63 5.80
C ARG A 615 4.92 41.04 4.34
N VAL A 616 6.06 41.33 3.71
CA VAL A 616 6.24 40.93 2.31
C VAL A 616 5.90 39.45 2.27
N ALA A 617 4.90 39.05 1.50
CA ALA A 617 4.49 37.65 1.40
C ALA A 617 5.70 36.82 0.96
N LEU A 618 6.30 36.09 1.91
CA LEU A 618 7.27 35.05 1.64
C LEU A 618 6.49 33.89 1.02
N GLU A 619 6.27 33.95 -0.28
CA GLU A 619 5.68 32.86 -1.03
C GLU A 619 6.64 31.67 -0.97
N MET A 620 6.21 30.59 -0.31
CA MET A 620 6.93 29.31 -0.33
C MET A 620 6.54 28.53 -1.58
N ASN A 621 7.51 27.86 -2.19
CA ASN A 621 7.24 26.92 -3.27
C ASN A 621 7.16 25.50 -2.71
N VAL A 622 6.08 24.78 -2.99
CA VAL A 622 5.85 23.42 -2.46
C VAL A 622 5.81 22.42 -3.61
N LYS A 623 6.62 21.37 -3.53
CA LYS A 623 6.56 20.23 -4.45
C LYS A 623 6.20 18.97 -3.70
N VAL A 624 5.39 18.14 -4.35
CA VAL A 624 4.98 16.86 -3.80
C VAL A 624 5.12 15.83 -4.90
N TYR A 625 5.82 14.74 -4.62
CA TYR A 625 6.04 13.66 -5.57
C TYR A 625 6.20 12.32 -4.86
N GLN A 626 6.11 11.25 -5.63
CA GLN A 626 6.21 9.88 -5.17
C GLN A 626 7.52 9.27 -5.67
N GLU A 627 8.11 8.41 -4.87
CA GLU A 627 9.26 7.60 -5.25
C GLU A 627 9.02 6.15 -4.85
N ALA A 628 9.51 5.22 -5.67
CA ALA A 628 9.51 3.79 -5.38
C ALA A 628 10.96 3.30 -5.28
N TRP A 629 11.33 2.81 -4.11
CA TRP A 629 12.68 2.37 -3.78
C TRP A 629 12.74 0.84 -3.77
N PRO A 630 13.53 0.19 -4.64
CA PRO A 630 13.63 -1.26 -4.67
C PRO A 630 14.24 -1.80 -3.37
N LEU A 631 13.83 -2.99 -2.91
CA LEU A 631 14.43 -3.67 -1.76
C LEU A 631 15.51 -4.68 -2.19
N HIS A 632 16.55 -4.87 -1.38
CA HIS A 632 17.60 -5.88 -1.64
C HIS A 632 17.05 -7.31 -1.65
N THR A 633 16.09 -7.59 -0.77
CA THR A 633 15.37 -8.86 -0.67
C THR A 633 13.91 -8.57 -0.34
N PRO A 634 12.97 -9.46 -0.73
CA PRO A 634 11.56 -9.26 -0.38
C PRO A 634 11.38 -9.20 1.14
N PHE A 635 10.80 -8.11 1.64
CA PHE A 635 10.51 -7.96 3.06
C PHE A 635 9.22 -8.71 3.41
N VAL A 636 9.31 -9.70 4.29
CA VAL A 636 8.19 -10.59 4.67
C VAL A 636 7.75 -10.31 6.10
N ILE A 637 6.46 -10.00 6.26
CA ILE A 637 5.79 -9.93 7.56
C ILE A 637 4.57 -10.86 7.56
N SER A 638 3.95 -11.09 8.72
CA SER A 638 2.76 -11.94 8.88
C SER A 638 1.62 -11.63 7.89
N ARG A 639 1.53 -10.39 7.43
CA ARG A 639 0.48 -9.87 6.54
C ARG A 639 0.85 -9.87 5.04
N GLY A 640 2.07 -10.24 4.65
CA GLY A 640 2.47 -10.33 3.24
C GLY A 640 3.93 -10.00 2.96
N THR A 641 4.26 -9.92 1.66
CA THR A 641 5.61 -9.67 1.15
C THR A 641 5.64 -8.37 0.33
N ARG A 642 6.68 -7.55 0.51
CA ARG A 642 6.93 -6.35 -0.30
C ARG A 642 8.27 -6.47 -1.04
N SER A 643 8.35 -5.96 -2.27
CA SER A 643 9.56 -5.91 -3.08
C SER A 643 10.11 -4.49 -3.29
N GLU A 644 9.33 -3.47 -2.94
CA GLU A 644 9.69 -2.05 -3.01
C GLU A 644 9.10 -1.29 -1.82
N ALA A 645 9.73 -0.17 -1.47
CA ALA A 645 9.26 0.83 -0.52
C ALA A 645 8.76 2.05 -1.31
N VAL A 646 7.45 2.25 -1.30
CA VAL A 646 6.82 3.41 -1.93
C VAL A 646 6.66 4.52 -0.91
N VAL A 647 7.22 5.69 -1.20
CA VAL A 647 7.23 6.86 -0.31
C VAL A 647 6.67 8.10 -1.01
N VAL A 648 6.12 9.02 -0.23
CA VAL A 648 5.68 10.34 -0.70
C VAL A 648 6.56 11.40 -0.06
N VAL A 649 7.12 12.28 -0.89
CA VAL A 649 8.08 13.32 -0.52
C VAL A 649 7.44 14.70 -0.70
N VAL A 650 7.66 15.57 0.28
CA VAL A 650 7.27 16.99 0.26
C VAL A 650 8.54 17.83 0.34
N GLU A 651 8.74 18.70 -0.64
CA GLU A 651 9.77 19.75 -0.62
C GLU A 651 9.10 21.11 -0.41
N ILE A 652 9.61 21.90 0.53
CA ILE A 652 9.19 23.27 0.78
C ILE A 652 10.41 24.18 0.61
N GLU A 653 10.33 25.14 -0.30
CA GLU A 653 11.40 26.08 -0.60
C GLU A 653 11.01 27.49 -0.17
N GLN A 654 11.88 28.12 0.63
CA GLN A 654 11.76 29.51 1.04
C GLN A 654 13.13 30.19 0.91
N ASP A 655 13.19 31.35 0.25
CA ASP A 655 14.42 32.14 0.08
C ASP A 655 15.61 31.33 -0.51
N GLY A 656 15.30 30.39 -1.41
CA GLY A 656 16.28 29.48 -2.03
C GLY A 656 16.77 28.33 -1.13
N ILE A 657 16.27 28.24 0.11
CA ILE A 657 16.53 27.15 1.05
C ILE A 657 15.39 26.14 0.97
N LYS A 658 15.73 24.86 0.84
CA LYS A 658 14.77 23.76 0.72
C LYS A 658 14.77 22.91 1.98
N GLY A 659 13.58 22.69 2.55
CA GLY A 659 13.33 21.62 3.50
C GLY A 659 12.63 20.45 2.82
N VAL A 660 13.02 19.23 3.19
CA VAL A 660 12.49 18.00 2.60
C VAL A 660 11.95 17.09 3.69
N GLY A 661 10.76 16.55 3.48
CA GLY A 661 10.14 15.57 4.36
C GLY A 661 9.61 14.38 3.58
N GLU A 662 9.67 13.21 4.20
CA GLU A 662 9.25 11.94 3.62
C GLU A 662 8.21 11.27 4.52
N CYS A 663 7.27 10.57 3.91
CA CYS A 663 6.37 9.65 4.60
C CYS A 663 6.17 8.35 3.81
N THR A 664 5.73 7.31 4.52
CA THR A 664 5.40 6.01 3.93
C THR A 664 3.92 5.71 4.15
N PRO A 665 3.06 5.84 3.11
CA PRO A 665 1.64 5.52 3.22
C PRO A 665 1.43 4.07 3.69
N TYR A 666 0.55 3.87 4.68
CA TYR A 666 0.34 2.54 5.29
C TYR A 666 -1.09 2.01 5.10
N PRO A 667 -1.30 1.01 4.21
CA PRO A 667 -2.65 0.47 3.91
C PRO A 667 -3.42 -0.06 5.11
N ARG A 668 -2.74 -0.58 6.14
CA ARG A 668 -3.37 -1.06 7.38
C ARG A 668 -4.10 0.06 8.15
N TYR A 669 -3.74 1.32 7.92
CA TYR A 669 -4.40 2.50 8.49
C TYR A 669 -5.33 3.20 7.49
N GLY A 670 -5.65 2.55 6.37
CA GLY A 670 -6.50 3.10 5.32
C GLY A 670 -5.81 4.12 4.42
N GLU A 671 -4.47 4.16 4.43
CA GLU A 671 -3.69 5.08 3.61
C GLU A 671 -3.22 4.44 2.31
N SER A 672 -3.20 5.24 1.25
CA SER A 672 -2.63 4.96 -0.05
C SER A 672 -1.89 6.20 -0.55
N ASP A 673 -1.01 6.04 -1.54
CA ASP A 673 -0.31 7.18 -2.14
C ASP A 673 -1.29 8.26 -2.62
N ALA A 674 -2.37 7.83 -3.29
CA ALA A 674 -3.42 8.73 -3.77
C ALA A 674 -4.13 9.47 -2.64
N SER A 675 -4.46 8.79 -1.53
CA SER A 675 -5.11 9.45 -0.39
C SER A 675 -4.19 10.43 0.32
N VAL A 676 -2.90 10.09 0.45
CA VAL A 676 -1.88 10.95 1.08
C VAL A 676 -1.64 12.20 0.22
N LEU A 677 -1.47 12.06 -1.09
CA LEU A 677 -1.34 13.18 -2.02
C LEU A 677 -2.57 14.09 -2.00
N ALA A 678 -3.78 13.51 -1.94
CA ALA A 678 -5.01 14.27 -1.84
C ALA A 678 -5.06 15.09 -0.54
N GLN A 679 -4.68 14.51 0.60
CA GLN A 679 -4.60 15.22 1.89
C GLN A 679 -3.62 16.39 1.84
N ILE A 680 -2.40 16.17 1.33
CA ILE A 680 -1.38 17.24 1.19
C ILE A 680 -1.93 18.37 0.30
N THR A 681 -2.63 18.03 -0.78
CA THR A 681 -3.22 19.02 -1.71
C THR A 681 -4.23 19.94 -1.01
N THR A 682 -4.96 19.45 0.01
CA THR A 682 -5.95 20.29 0.73
C THR A 682 -5.32 21.46 1.49
N VAL A 683 -4.06 21.33 1.92
CA VAL A 683 -3.34 22.35 2.68
C VAL A 683 -2.28 23.10 1.86
N LEU A 684 -2.07 22.72 0.59
CA LEU A 684 -1.03 23.28 -0.28
C LEU A 684 -1.04 24.81 -0.32
N SER A 685 -2.20 25.42 -0.55
CA SER A 685 -2.33 26.90 -0.60
C SER A 685 -2.06 27.60 0.74
N ARG A 686 -2.18 26.90 1.87
CA ARG A 686 -1.83 27.43 3.19
C ARG A 686 -0.33 27.29 3.43
N LEU A 687 0.29 26.20 2.98
CA LEU A 687 1.74 26.01 3.00
C LEU A 687 2.47 27.07 2.18
N GLU A 688 2.01 27.34 0.96
CA GLU A 688 2.56 28.40 0.09
C GLU A 688 2.51 29.80 0.74
N ARG A 689 1.60 30.00 1.70
CA ARG A 689 1.45 31.26 2.47
C ARG A 689 2.17 31.25 3.82
N GLY A 690 3.02 30.26 4.07
CA GLY A 690 3.82 30.16 5.29
C GLY A 690 3.10 29.54 6.49
N MET A 691 2.29 28.50 6.27
CA MET A 691 1.71 27.70 7.37
C MET A 691 2.79 27.19 8.31
N THR A 692 2.55 27.34 9.61
CA THR A 692 3.45 26.87 10.67
C THR A 692 3.18 25.42 11.07
N ARG A 693 4.16 24.78 11.72
CA ARG A 693 4.03 23.42 12.28
C ARG A 693 2.87 23.29 13.27
N ALA A 694 2.59 24.36 14.05
CA ALA A 694 1.46 24.38 14.98
C ALA A 694 0.10 24.38 14.25
N GLU A 695 -0.05 25.23 13.23
CA GLU A 695 -1.26 25.27 12.41
C GLU A 695 -1.48 23.97 11.62
N LEU A 696 -0.40 23.28 11.25
CA LEU A 696 -0.46 21.98 10.58
C LEU A 696 -1.10 20.90 11.47
N GLN A 697 -0.84 20.90 12.78
CA GLN A 697 -1.41 19.91 13.71
C GLN A 697 -2.95 19.99 13.77
N GLU A 698 -3.51 21.18 13.56
CA GLU A 698 -4.97 21.40 13.51
C GLU A 698 -5.54 21.18 12.10
N ALA A 699 -4.74 21.41 11.07
CA ALA A 699 -5.19 21.37 9.68
C ALA A 699 -5.29 19.94 9.11
N LEU A 700 -4.44 19.02 9.57
CA LEU A 700 -4.44 17.62 9.12
C LEU A 700 -4.49 16.65 10.30
N PRO A 701 -5.18 15.51 10.13
CA PRO A 701 -5.12 14.43 11.11
C PRO A 701 -3.70 13.82 11.17
N PRO A 702 -3.37 13.09 12.25
CA PRO A 702 -2.18 12.24 12.30
C PRO A 702 -2.18 11.23 11.16
N GLY A 703 -1.03 11.01 10.52
CA GLY A 703 -0.88 10.11 9.38
C GLY A 703 0.30 10.52 8.48
N ALA A 704 0.56 9.72 7.44
CA ALA A 704 1.69 9.90 6.54
C ALA A 704 1.72 11.30 5.88
N ALA A 705 0.56 11.81 5.45
CA ALA A 705 0.47 13.15 4.83
C ALA A 705 0.99 14.27 5.75
N ARG A 706 0.58 14.25 7.02
CA ARG A 706 1.03 15.23 8.00
C ARG A 706 2.50 15.03 8.35
N ASN A 707 2.98 13.79 8.39
CA ASN A 707 4.39 13.47 8.62
C ASN A 707 5.30 14.12 7.57
N ALA A 708 5.00 13.95 6.28
CA ALA A 708 5.86 14.51 5.23
C ALA A 708 5.95 16.04 5.33
N ILE A 709 4.83 16.72 5.58
CA ILE A 709 4.81 18.19 5.71
C ILE A 709 5.51 18.65 7.00
N ASP A 710 5.23 18.01 8.14
CA ASP A 710 5.82 18.39 9.43
C ASP A 710 7.35 18.22 9.39
N SER A 711 7.82 17.10 8.85
CA SER A 711 9.24 16.82 8.62
C SER A 711 9.89 17.84 7.67
N ALA A 712 9.22 18.20 6.56
CA ALA A 712 9.71 19.21 5.62
C ALA A 712 9.84 20.60 6.26
N LEU A 713 8.88 20.99 7.11
CA LEU A 713 8.92 22.26 7.85
C LEU A 713 10.03 22.26 8.91
N TRP A 714 10.25 21.14 9.61
CA TRP A 714 11.38 20.99 10.54
C TRP A 714 12.73 21.12 9.84
N ASP A 715 12.90 20.46 8.69
CA ASP A 715 14.13 20.53 7.90
C ASP A 715 14.36 21.94 7.33
N LEU A 716 13.31 22.58 6.82
CA LEU A 716 13.38 23.97 6.34
C LEU A 716 13.83 24.93 7.45
N GLU A 717 13.21 24.83 8.63
CA GLU A 717 13.55 25.69 9.77
C GLU A 717 14.99 25.47 10.25
N ALA A 718 15.44 24.22 10.30
CA ALA A 718 16.82 23.88 10.67
C ALA A 718 17.81 24.51 9.69
N ARG A 719 17.55 24.39 8.39
CA ARG A 719 18.42 24.93 7.33
C ARG A 719 18.42 26.45 7.28
N LEU A 720 17.26 27.10 7.45
CA LEU A 720 17.16 28.56 7.53
C LEU A 720 17.94 29.12 8.73
N LYS A 721 18.05 28.36 9.82
CA LYS A 721 18.84 28.69 11.01
C LYS A 721 20.28 28.17 10.96
N HIS A 722 20.70 27.56 9.84
CA HIS A 722 22.01 26.92 9.66
C HIS A 722 22.38 25.94 10.79
N THR A 723 21.43 25.09 11.19
CA THR A 723 21.58 24.11 12.26
C THR A 723 20.94 22.78 11.88
N THR A 724 20.97 21.78 12.78
CA THR A 724 20.33 20.48 12.58
C THR A 724 19.00 20.38 13.31
N ILE A 725 18.14 19.45 12.90
CA ILE A 725 16.86 19.20 13.57
C ILE A 725 17.09 18.80 15.05
N SER A 726 18.11 17.99 15.34
CA SER A 726 18.47 17.61 16.71
C SER A 726 18.91 18.81 17.55
N ALA A 727 19.74 19.69 16.99
CA ALA A 727 20.17 20.90 17.69
C ALA A 727 19.00 21.88 17.94
N LEU A 728 18.04 22.00 17.02
CA LEU A 728 16.79 22.77 17.26
C LEU A 728 15.99 22.22 18.45
N ASN A 729 16.08 20.92 18.71
CA ASN A 729 15.41 20.26 19.83
C ASN A 729 16.29 20.16 21.09
N ALA A 730 17.45 20.83 21.10
CA ALA A 730 18.45 20.74 22.17
C ALA A 730 18.81 19.28 22.52
N VAL A 731 18.95 18.45 21.49
CA VAL A 731 19.37 17.05 21.60
C VAL A 731 20.75 16.89 21.00
N GLU A 732 21.71 16.47 21.83
CA GLU A 732 23.00 15.97 21.37
C GLU A 732 22.84 14.49 20.99
N LEU A 733 23.19 14.16 19.75
CA LEU A 733 23.20 12.77 19.28
C LEU A 733 24.56 12.14 19.63
N PRO A 734 24.58 10.86 20.06
CA PRO A 734 25.83 10.13 20.18
C PRO A 734 26.44 9.89 18.80
N GLU A 735 27.76 9.70 18.75
CA GLU A 735 28.49 9.37 17.50
C GLU A 735 27.98 8.08 16.85
N MET A 736 27.41 7.16 17.65
CA MET A 736 26.85 5.90 17.19
C MET A 736 25.60 5.55 17.98
N LEU A 737 24.53 5.23 17.27
CA LEU A 737 23.28 4.70 17.81
C LEU A 737 23.19 3.20 17.50
N THR A 738 22.82 2.40 18.49
CA THR A 738 22.43 1.00 18.25
C THR A 738 21.03 0.98 17.65
N THR A 739 20.88 0.34 16.49
CA THR A 739 19.57 0.09 15.86
C THR A 739 19.32 -1.41 15.79
N ALA A 740 18.07 -1.82 15.92
CA ALA A 740 17.67 -3.21 15.73
C ALA A 740 18.01 -3.66 14.29
N GLN A 741 18.31 -4.95 14.15
CA GLN A 741 18.42 -5.62 12.86
C GLN A 741 17.36 -6.70 12.77
N THR A 742 16.54 -6.62 11.73
CA THR A 742 15.37 -7.49 11.60
C THR A 742 15.75 -8.88 11.08
N VAL A 743 15.33 -9.93 11.81
CA VAL A 743 15.37 -11.34 11.39
C VAL A 743 13.97 -11.70 10.89
N THR A 744 13.84 -11.92 9.58
CA THR A 744 12.57 -12.23 8.92
C THR A 744 12.08 -13.64 9.23
N ILE A 745 10.76 -13.84 9.12
CA ILE A 745 10.10 -15.14 9.33
C ILE A 745 10.63 -16.17 8.32
N ALA A 746 11.17 -17.28 8.82
CA ALA A 746 11.65 -18.41 8.04
C ALA A 746 11.56 -19.71 8.88
N PRO A 747 11.93 -20.89 8.35
CA PRO A 747 12.12 -22.08 9.16
C PRO A 747 13.18 -21.85 10.28
N PRO A 748 13.09 -22.54 11.44
CA PRO A 748 13.95 -22.29 12.60
C PRO A 748 15.45 -22.23 12.30
N GLU A 749 15.96 -23.17 11.49
CA GLU A 749 17.37 -23.23 11.11
C GLU A 749 17.83 -22.00 10.31
N GLN A 750 17.00 -21.51 9.40
CA GLN A 750 17.31 -20.33 8.59
C GLN A 750 17.29 -19.05 9.44
N MET A 751 16.33 -18.94 10.35
CA MET A 751 16.28 -17.80 11.27
C MET A 751 17.50 -17.80 12.21
N ALA A 752 17.90 -18.95 12.73
CA ALA A 752 19.10 -19.10 13.56
C ALA A 752 20.38 -18.74 12.78
N ALA A 753 20.52 -19.21 11.54
CA ALA A 753 21.66 -18.87 10.69
C ALA A 753 21.72 -17.36 10.36
N SER A 754 20.57 -16.76 10.05
CA SER A 754 20.46 -15.31 9.83
C SER A 754 20.82 -14.50 11.07
N ALA A 755 20.32 -14.89 12.24
CA ALA A 755 20.65 -14.24 13.51
C ALA A 755 22.15 -14.33 13.82
N ALA A 756 22.76 -15.50 13.64
CA ALA A 756 24.19 -15.71 13.82
C ALA A 756 25.02 -14.82 12.88
N LEU A 757 24.63 -14.72 11.60
CA LEU A 757 25.31 -13.88 10.62
C LEU A 757 25.26 -12.40 11.00
N LEU A 758 24.09 -11.89 11.38
CA LEU A 758 23.91 -10.50 11.81
C LEU A 758 24.73 -10.19 13.07
N TRP A 759 24.74 -11.10 14.04
CA TRP A 759 25.54 -10.98 15.26
C TRP A 759 27.04 -10.93 14.96
N GLN A 760 27.53 -11.82 14.09
CA GLN A 760 28.94 -11.83 13.65
C GLN A 760 29.32 -10.53 12.93
N LYS A 761 28.41 -9.95 12.16
CA LYS A 761 28.60 -8.65 11.48
C LYS A 761 28.54 -7.44 12.41
N GLY A 762 28.20 -7.63 13.69
CA GLY A 762 28.25 -6.58 14.70
C GLY A 762 26.90 -6.16 15.28
N ALA A 763 25.79 -6.71 14.80
CA ALA A 763 24.49 -6.42 15.42
C ALA A 763 24.47 -6.94 16.85
N ARG A 764 23.92 -6.12 17.76
CA ARG A 764 23.76 -6.48 19.18
C ARG A 764 22.29 -6.53 19.60
N LEU A 765 21.43 -5.80 18.89
CA LEU A 765 19.98 -5.81 19.03
C LEU A 765 19.36 -6.46 17.79
N LEU A 766 18.66 -7.56 17.97
CA LEU A 766 17.98 -8.28 16.89
C LEU A 766 16.47 -8.23 17.11
N LYS A 767 15.73 -7.86 16.06
CA LYS A 767 14.26 -7.86 16.05
C LYS A 767 13.77 -9.09 15.30
N VAL A 768 13.22 -10.05 16.03
CA VAL A 768 12.76 -11.33 15.46
C VAL A 768 11.29 -11.20 15.08
N LYS A 769 11.00 -11.33 13.78
CA LYS A 769 9.62 -11.41 13.29
C LYS A 769 9.07 -12.82 13.48
N LEU A 770 7.86 -12.94 14.02
CA LEU A 770 7.18 -14.22 14.20
C LEU A 770 5.73 -14.18 13.70
N ASP A 771 5.26 -15.34 13.23
CA ASP A 771 3.84 -15.64 13.06
C ASP A 771 3.36 -16.51 14.25
N ASP A 772 2.17 -17.12 14.13
CA ASP A 772 1.57 -17.98 15.16
C ASP A 772 2.08 -19.45 15.13
N ARG A 773 3.10 -19.75 14.33
CA ARG A 773 3.64 -21.10 14.12
C ARG A 773 5.08 -21.22 14.59
N LEU A 774 5.43 -22.42 15.07
CA LEU A 774 6.79 -22.81 15.46
C LEU A 774 7.51 -21.80 16.38
N ILE A 775 6.75 -21.12 17.24
CA ILE A 775 7.26 -20.03 18.10
C ILE A 775 8.40 -20.56 18.97
N THR A 776 8.18 -21.71 19.60
CA THR A 776 9.16 -22.33 20.50
C THR A 776 10.41 -22.76 19.74
N GLU A 777 10.27 -23.49 18.64
CA GLU A 777 11.39 -23.99 17.86
C GLU A 777 12.23 -22.84 17.30
N ARG A 778 11.59 -21.81 16.75
CA ARG A 778 12.27 -20.63 16.20
C ARG A 778 13.04 -19.88 17.29
N MET A 779 12.39 -19.58 18.41
CA MET A 779 13.02 -18.78 19.47
C MET A 779 14.13 -19.53 20.18
N VAL A 780 13.97 -20.83 20.43
CA VAL A 780 15.02 -21.68 21.00
C VAL A 780 16.22 -21.76 20.05
N ALA A 781 15.99 -21.97 18.75
CA ALA A 781 17.06 -22.04 17.76
C ALA A 781 17.84 -20.71 17.63
N ILE A 782 17.13 -19.58 17.59
CA ILE A 782 17.76 -18.25 17.54
C ILE A 782 18.55 -17.98 18.81
N ARG A 783 17.96 -18.19 20.01
CA ARG A 783 18.66 -17.96 21.27
C ARG A 783 19.90 -18.84 21.40
N ALA A 784 19.84 -20.09 20.97
CA ALA A 784 21.00 -20.97 20.97
C ALA A 784 22.13 -20.48 20.05
N ALA A 785 21.79 -19.91 18.89
CA ALA A 785 22.76 -19.36 17.94
C ALA A 785 23.38 -18.03 18.40
N VAL A 786 22.62 -17.20 19.11
CA VAL A 786 23.03 -15.87 19.60
C VAL A 786 22.70 -15.70 21.10
N PRO A 787 23.43 -16.38 22.00
CA PRO A 787 23.10 -16.41 23.43
C PRO A 787 23.18 -15.03 24.10
N GLU A 788 24.04 -14.15 23.62
CA GLU A 788 24.29 -12.81 24.19
C GLU A 788 23.52 -11.68 23.49
N ALA A 789 22.84 -11.96 22.37
CA ALA A 789 22.10 -10.92 21.66
C ALA A 789 20.91 -10.42 22.47
N ILE A 790 20.66 -9.11 22.43
CA ILE A 790 19.41 -8.55 22.90
C ILE A 790 18.36 -8.88 21.84
N LEU A 791 17.40 -9.71 22.20
CA LEU A 791 16.31 -10.11 21.31
C LEU A 791 15.06 -9.32 21.68
N ILE A 792 14.45 -8.67 20.71
CA ILE A 792 13.07 -8.21 20.78
C ILE A 792 12.25 -9.00 19.76
N VAL A 793 11.02 -9.34 20.09
CA VAL A 793 10.15 -10.16 19.24
C VAL A 793 9.00 -9.31 18.77
N ASP A 794 8.68 -9.38 17.49
CA ASP A 794 7.53 -8.71 16.90
C ASP A 794 6.63 -9.73 16.21
N ALA A 795 5.44 -9.89 16.78
CA ALA A 795 4.43 -10.84 16.31
C ALA A 795 3.42 -10.21 15.35
N ASN A 796 3.46 -8.88 15.14
CA ASN A 796 2.61 -8.14 14.20
C ASN A 796 1.15 -8.61 14.16
N GLU A 797 0.46 -8.57 15.29
CA GLU A 797 -0.97 -8.92 15.45
C GLU A 797 -1.33 -10.39 15.15
N SER A 798 -0.34 -11.28 14.97
CA SER A 798 -0.60 -12.65 14.52
C SER A 798 -1.03 -13.61 15.62
N TRP A 799 -0.73 -13.33 16.89
CA TRP A 799 -1.06 -14.25 17.98
C TRP A 799 -2.51 -14.09 18.43
N ARG A 800 -2.94 -14.97 19.34
CA ARG A 800 -4.28 -15.04 19.92
C ARG A 800 -4.16 -15.03 21.44
N SER A 801 -5.27 -14.72 22.12
CA SER A 801 -5.37 -14.75 23.58
C SER A 801 -5.00 -16.12 24.16
N ASP A 802 -5.37 -17.19 23.45
CA ASP A 802 -5.20 -18.56 23.91
C ASP A 802 -3.71 -18.95 23.98
N GLY A 803 -3.27 -19.26 25.20
CA GLY A 803 -1.87 -19.60 25.47
C GLY A 803 -0.91 -18.41 25.46
N LEU A 804 -1.38 -17.17 25.36
CA LEU A 804 -0.53 -15.98 25.29
C LEU A 804 0.39 -15.85 26.50
N ALA A 805 -0.14 -16.02 27.71
CA ALA A 805 0.67 -15.95 28.93
C ALA A 805 1.81 -16.98 28.94
N ALA A 806 1.55 -18.21 28.47
CA ALA A 806 2.57 -19.26 28.37
C ALA A 806 3.63 -18.93 27.32
N ARG A 807 3.23 -18.33 26.19
CA ARG A 807 4.17 -17.85 25.16
C ARG A 807 5.03 -16.70 25.70
N CYS A 808 4.44 -15.74 26.41
CA CYS A 808 5.20 -14.67 27.07
C CYS A 808 6.19 -15.26 28.09
N GLN A 809 5.78 -16.24 28.89
CA GLN A 809 6.67 -16.91 29.83
C GLN A 809 7.84 -17.59 29.13
N LEU A 810 7.59 -18.30 28.03
CA LEU A 810 8.65 -18.88 27.19
C LEU A 810 9.64 -17.83 26.68
N LEU A 811 9.16 -16.68 26.20
CA LEU A 811 10.03 -15.60 25.76
C LEU A 811 10.88 -15.04 26.91
N ALA A 812 10.29 -14.89 28.10
CA ALA A 812 11.00 -14.46 29.29
C ALA A 812 12.07 -15.49 29.72
N ASP A 813 11.76 -16.78 29.69
CA ASP A 813 12.71 -17.86 29.99
C ASP A 813 13.89 -17.88 29.00
N LEU A 814 13.67 -17.43 27.76
CA LEU A 814 14.69 -17.24 26.73
C LEU A 814 15.35 -15.84 26.79
N ASN A 815 15.13 -15.08 27.86
CA ASN A 815 15.69 -13.74 28.08
C ASN A 815 15.42 -12.78 26.92
N VAL A 816 14.21 -12.82 26.35
CA VAL A 816 13.74 -11.83 25.36
C VAL A 816 13.44 -10.52 26.08
N ALA A 817 13.94 -9.42 25.54
CA ALA A 817 13.91 -8.12 26.19
C ALA A 817 12.56 -7.39 26.07
N MET A 818 11.79 -7.67 25.01
CA MET A 818 10.48 -7.07 24.75
C MET A 818 9.69 -7.88 23.71
N LEU A 819 8.37 -7.93 23.86
CA LEU A 819 7.41 -8.47 22.88
C LEU A 819 6.53 -7.35 22.29
N GLU A 820 6.56 -7.18 20.98
CA GLU A 820 5.85 -6.14 20.24
C GLU A 820 4.56 -6.68 19.61
N GLN A 821 3.46 -5.96 19.86
CA GLN A 821 2.10 -6.16 19.33
C GLN A 821 1.73 -7.63 19.07
N PRO A 822 1.57 -8.46 20.12
CA PRO A 822 1.20 -9.86 19.94
C PRO A 822 -0.23 -10.03 19.40
N LEU A 823 -1.17 -9.19 19.85
CA LEU A 823 -2.58 -9.28 19.51
C LEU A 823 -3.02 -8.18 18.54
N PRO A 824 -4.10 -8.41 17.76
CA PRO A 824 -4.70 -7.38 16.92
C PRO A 824 -5.12 -6.14 17.71
N ALA A 825 -4.83 -4.96 17.17
CA ALA A 825 -5.27 -3.71 17.78
C ALA A 825 -6.81 -3.65 17.84
N GLY A 826 -7.35 -3.38 19.03
CA GLY A 826 -8.78 -3.43 19.31
C GLY A 826 -9.30 -4.81 19.76
N ASP A 827 -8.47 -5.85 19.72
CA ASP A 827 -8.72 -7.18 20.28
C ASP A 827 -7.53 -7.63 21.14
N ASP A 828 -7.06 -6.71 21.99
CA ASP A 828 -5.88 -6.86 22.84
C ASP A 828 -6.19 -6.83 24.35
N ASP A 829 -7.47 -6.89 24.71
CA ASP A 829 -7.99 -6.90 26.09
C ASP A 829 -7.34 -7.99 26.97
N ALA A 830 -7.02 -9.14 26.36
CA ALA A 830 -6.43 -10.27 27.05
C ALA A 830 -5.06 -9.96 27.69
N LEU A 831 -4.36 -8.91 27.24
CA LEU A 831 -3.10 -8.47 27.83
C LEU A 831 -3.27 -8.00 29.28
N ALA A 832 -4.43 -7.42 29.64
CA ALA A 832 -4.69 -6.99 31.01
C ALA A 832 -4.95 -8.16 31.99
N ASN A 833 -5.11 -9.38 31.48
CA ASN A 833 -5.57 -10.52 32.29
C ASN A 833 -4.44 -11.34 32.91
N PHE A 834 -3.17 -11.00 32.66
CA PHE A 834 -2.03 -11.68 33.25
C PHE A 834 -0.88 -10.71 33.54
N ILE A 835 0.00 -11.10 34.48
CA ILE A 835 1.20 -10.32 34.78
C ILE A 835 2.20 -10.54 33.66
N HIS A 836 2.69 -9.48 33.04
CA HIS A 836 3.66 -9.57 31.96
C HIS A 836 5.01 -10.07 32.49
N PRO A 837 5.52 -11.24 32.04
CA PRO A 837 6.82 -11.75 32.46
C PRO A 837 7.99 -11.05 31.73
N LEU A 838 7.69 -10.31 30.66
CA LEU A 838 8.59 -9.42 29.93
C LEU A 838 7.79 -8.20 29.43
N PRO A 839 8.43 -7.04 29.15
CA PRO A 839 7.73 -5.86 28.64
C PRO A 839 6.98 -6.13 27.34
N ILE A 840 5.72 -5.68 27.25
CA ILE A 840 4.89 -5.75 26.04
C ILE A 840 4.75 -4.36 25.42
N CYS A 841 5.10 -4.23 24.13
CA CYS A 841 5.10 -2.97 23.40
C CYS A 841 3.90 -2.83 22.45
N ALA A 842 3.21 -1.70 22.51
CA ALA A 842 2.16 -1.34 21.55
C ALA A 842 2.77 -0.71 20.29
N ASP A 843 2.48 -1.28 19.12
CA ASP A 843 2.77 -0.68 17.81
C ASP A 843 1.46 -0.25 17.14
N GLU A 844 0.71 -1.19 16.55
CA GLU A 844 -0.57 -0.90 15.90
C GLU A 844 -1.62 -0.32 16.87
N SER A 845 -1.56 -0.61 18.17
CA SER A 845 -2.48 -0.01 19.16
C SER A 845 -2.08 1.42 19.57
N CYS A 846 -0.88 1.92 19.21
CA CYS A 846 -0.39 3.23 19.60
C CYS A 846 -0.09 4.13 18.39
N HIS A 847 -0.84 5.23 18.25
CA HIS A 847 -0.67 6.19 17.16
C HIS A 847 -0.25 7.59 17.64
N THR A 848 -0.97 8.14 18.61
CA THR A 848 -0.72 9.48 19.16
C THR A 848 -0.94 9.48 20.67
N ARG A 849 -0.82 10.65 21.32
CA ARG A 849 -1.12 10.77 22.76
C ARG A 849 -2.54 10.36 23.13
N SER A 850 -3.50 10.43 22.20
CA SER A 850 -4.88 9.99 22.45
C SER A 850 -5.01 8.48 22.64
N SER A 851 -4.02 7.69 22.18
CA SER A 851 -3.98 6.25 22.38
C SER A 851 -3.62 5.86 23.81
N LEU A 852 -2.78 6.65 24.49
CA LEU A 852 -2.17 6.27 25.78
C LEU A 852 -3.15 5.79 26.86
N PRO A 853 -4.32 6.45 27.08
CA PRO A 853 -5.25 6.03 28.14
C PRO A 853 -5.78 4.60 27.96
N ALA A 854 -5.94 4.13 26.72
CA ALA A 854 -6.42 2.77 26.44
C ALA A 854 -5.34 1.70 26.58
N LEU A 855 -4.05 2.10 26.55
CA LEU A 855 -2.92 1.19 26.62
C LEU A 855 -2.50 0.87 28.06
N THR A 856 -2.84 1.74 29.01
CA THR A 856 -2.49 1.56 30.42
C THR A 856 -3.04 0.24 30.95
N GLY A 857 -2.17 -0.59 31.50
CA GLY A 857 -2.52 -1.92 32.03
C GLY A 857 -2.52 -3.04 30.99
N ARG A 858 -2.37 -2.74 29.70
CA ARG A 858 -2.21 -3.74 28.62
C ARG A 858 -0.80 -3.75 28.03
N TYR A 859 -0.09 -2.63 28.11
CA TYR A 859 1.23 -2.45 27.53
C TYR A 859 2.17 -1.75 28.53
N ASP A 860 3.45 -2.08 28.44
CA ASP A 860 4.52 -1.48 29.26
C ASP A 860 5.35 -0.47 28.44
N MET A 861 5.28 -0.56 27.12
CA MET A 861 6.08 0.23 26.19
C MET A 861 5.25 0.67 24.98
N VAL A 862 5.62 1.78 24.36
CA VAL A 862 5.02 2.24 23.09
C VAL A 862 6.07 2.39 21.99
N ASN A 863 5.75 1.93 20.79
CA ASN A 863 6.54 2.16 19.59
C ASN A 863 6.06 3.43 18.88
N VAL A 864 6.87 4.48 18.95
CA VAL A 864 6.63 5.76 18.29
C VAL A 864 7.16 5.70 16.86
N LYS A 865 6.30 6.01 15.87
CA LYS A 865 6.67 6.12 14.46
C LYS A 865 6.11 7.41 13.88
N LEU A 866 6.91 8.15 13.11
CA LEU A 866 6.51 9.46 12.60
C LEU A 866 5.28 9.38 11.67
N ASP A 867 5.15 8.32 10.87
CA ASP A 867 3.99 8.12 10.00
C ASP A 867 2.69 7.91 10.79
N LYS A 868 2.75 7.34 12.01
CA LYS A 868 1.57 7.17 12.89
C LYS A 868 1.22 8.44 13.64
N THR A 869 2.24 9.13 14.15
CA THR A 869 2.05 10.40 14.89
C THR A 869 1.70 11.54 13.95
N GLY A 870 1.97 11.40 12.65
CA GLY A 870 1.86 12.45 11.65
C GLY A 870 2.89 13.55 11.87
N GLY A 871 4.15 13.17 12.08
CA GLY A 871 5.29 14.08 12.18
C GLY A 871 6.05 14.03 13.50
N LEU A 872 7.24 14.64 13.48
CA LEU A 872 8.13 14.77 14.64
C LEU A 872 7.49 15.58 15.77
N THR A 873 6.69 16.60 15.43
CA THR A 873 6.04 17.49 16.42
C THR A 873 5.16 16.68 17.39
N GLU A 874 4.24 15.86 16.89
CA GLU A 874 3.40 15.01 17.75
C GLU A 874 4.20 13.85 18.35
N ALA A 875 5.23 13.33 17.66
CA ALA A 875 6.06 12.26 18.18
C ALA A 875 6.84 12.64 19.44
N LEU A 876 7.38 13.88 19.50
CA LEU A 876 8.02 14.43 20.70
C LEU A 876 7.03 14.53 21.87
N LEU A 877 5.82 15.01 21.59
CA LEU A 877 4.76 15.12 22.60
C LEU A 877 4.30 13.75 23.09
N LEU A 878 4.14 12.77 22.19
CA LEU A 878 3.82 11.38 22.53
C LEU A 878 4.90 10.76 23.41
N ALA A 879 6.18 10.85 23.02
CA ALA A 879 7.27 10.29 23.80
C ALA A 879 7.36 10.92 25.20
N GLN A 880 7.12 12.23 25.33
CA GLN A 880 7.07 12.89 26.64
C GLN A 880 5.89 12.42 27.48
N ALA A 881 4.69 12.35 26.90
CA ALA A 881 3.48 11.93 27.61
C ALA A 881 3.54 10.45 28.03
N ALA A 882 4.06 9.57 27.17
CA ALA A 882 4.23 8.16 27.45
C ALA A 882 5.14 7.93 28.66
N ARG A 883 6.32 8.58 28.69
CA ARG A 883 7.22 8.53 29.86
C ARG A 883 6.57 9.10 31.12
N GLY A 884 5.82 10.18 30.99
CA GLY A 884 5.06 10.78 32.10
C GLY A 884 4.01 9.83 32.70
N GLN A 885 3.53 8.86 31.93
CA GLN A 885 2.59 7.82 32.36
C GLN A 885 3.29 6.49 32.72
N GLY A 886 4.62 6.44 32.70
CA GLY A 886 5.40 5.26 33.09
C GLY A 886 5.66 4.24 31.97
N PHE A 887 5.29 4.54 30.71
CA PHE A 887 5.64 3.69 29.58
C PHE A 887 7.12 3.88 29.21
N ASP A 888 7.78 2.77 28.90
CA ASP A 888 9.01 2.83 28.10
C ASP A 888 8.69 3.28 26.67
N VAL A 889 9.71 3.79 25.97
CA VAL A 889 9.56 4.26 24.59
C VAL A 889 10.53 3.52 23.69
N MET A 890 9.99 2.97 22.61
CA MET A 890 10.71 2.50 21.43
C MET A 890 10.51 3.50 20.29
N LEU A 891 11.54 3.73 19.48
CA LEU A 891 11.42 4.50 18.24
C LEU A 891 11.50 3.53 17.07
N GLY A 892 10.47 3.48 16.24
CA GLY A 892 10.43 2.65 15.04
C GLY A 892 10.35 3.49 13.77
N CYS A 893 10.51 2.81 12.64
CA CYS A 893 10.28 3.37 11.32
C CYS A 893 9.35 2.48 10.46
N MET A 894 8.95 3.01 9.32
CA MET A 894 8.43 2.22 8.20
C MET A 894 9.60 1.82 7.28
N LEU A 895 9.34 1.06 6.21
CA LEU A 895 10.30 0.95 5.12
C LEU A 895 10.42 2.31 4.43
N CYS A 896 11.56 2.99 4.60
CA CYS A 896 11.77 4.37 4.23
C CYS A 896 13.25 4.64 3.88
N THR A 897 13.54 5.82 3.35
CA THR A 897 14.92 6.26 3.06
C THR A 897 15.56 6.93 4.29
N SER A 898 16.83 7.31 4.17
CA SER A 898 17.53 8.10 5.18
C SER A 898 16.84 9.43 5.52
N ARG A 899 16.00 10.01 4.64
CA ARG A 899 15.27 11.27 4.92
C ARG A 899 14.33 11.12 6.12
N ALA A 900 13.56 10.04 6.16
CA ALA A 900 12.61 9.80 7.24
C ALA A 900 13.32 9.48 8.57
N ILE A 901 14.43 8.73 8.51
CA ILE A 901 15.24 8.43 9.70
C ILE A 901 15.88 9.69 10.26
N ALA A 902 16.42 10.57 9.40
CA ALA A 902 17.02 11.83 9.83
C ALA A 902 16.03 12.72 10.60
N ALA A 903 14.77 12.77 10.15
CA ALA A 903 13.70 13.48 10.85
C ALA A 903 13.38 12.87 12.22
N ALA A 904 13.57 11.57 12.41
CA ALA A 904 13.29 10.86 13.66
C ALA A 904 14.44 10.90 14.69
N LEU A 905 15.67 11.22 14.27
CA LEU A 905 16.87 11.23 15.12
C LEU A 905 16.74 11.98 16.46
N PRO A 906 16.03 13.14 16.57
CA PRO A 906 15.87 13.83 17.86
C PRO A 906 15.22 12.97 18.95
N LEU A 907 14.46 11.94 18.59
CA LEU A 907 13.88 10.97 19.52
C LEU A 907 14.85 9.83 19.88
N ALA A 908 15.76 9.47 18.97
CA ALA A 908 16.59 8.27 19.08
C ALA A 908 17.50 8.26 20.32
N ALA A 909 18.00 9.44 20.73
CA ALA A 909 18.81 9.56 21.94
C ALA A 909 18.05 9.32 23.25
N LYS A 910 16.72 9.26 23.21
CA LYS A 910 15.86 9.21 24.41
C LYS A 910 15.08 7.89 24.53
N VAL A 911 15.22 6.95 23.60
CA VAL A 911 14.44 5.70 23.60
C VAL A 911 15.23 4.52 24.17
N ARG A 912 14.50 3.51 24.67
CA ARG A 912 15.09 2.26 25.16
C ARG A 912 15.56 1.38 24.02
N PHE A 913 14.80 1.35 22.92
CA PHE A 913 15.12 0.63 21.69
C PHE A 913 14.88 1.54 20.47
N ALA A 914 15.79 1.48 19.51
CA ALA A 914 15.64 2.12 18.21
C ALA A 914 15.59 1.05 17.12
N ASP A 915 14.58 1.13 16.27
CA ASP A 915 14.33 0.26 15.12
C ASP A 915 14.23 1.15 13.87
N LEU A 916 15.41 1.57 13.40
CA LEU A 916 15.62 2.56 12.35
C LEU A 916 16.30 1.93 11.12
N ASP A 917 16.11 0.62 10.92
CA ASP A 917 16.80 -0.16 9.88
C ASP A 917 16.17 -0.02 8.48
N GLY A 918 15.10 0.77 8.32
CA GLY A 918 14.38 0.99 7.07
C GLY A 918 15.29 1.19 5.84
N PRO A 919 16.28 2.11 5.87
CA PRO A 919 17.19 2.34 4.75
C PRO A 919 18.05 1.13 4.40
N THR A 920 18.39 0.27 5.37
CA THR A 920 19.23 -0.92 5.14
C THR A 920 18.52 -2.03 4.35
N TRP A 921 17.19 -1.92 4.22
CA TRP A 921 16.40 -2.81 3.37
C TRP A 921 16.38 -2.38 1.91
N LEU A 922 16.66 -1.11 1.62
CA LEU A 922 16.62 -0.56 0.27
C LEU A 922 17.86 -0.97 -0.51
N ALA A 923 17.69 -1.28 -1.80
CA ALA A 923 18.80 -1.62 -2.68
C ALA A 923 19.75 -0.44 -2.95
N VAL A 924 19.20 0.77 -2.86
CA VAL A 924 19.87 2.07 -2.95
C VAL A 924 19.14 3.03 -2.01
N ASP A 925 19.86 3.99 -1.44
CA ASP A 925 19.30 5.03 -0.57
C ASP A 925 19.53 6.42 -1.20
N VAL A 926 18.96 7.47 -0.62
CA VAL A 926 19.12 8.85 -1.05
C VAL A 926 20.58 9.32 -0.94
N GLU A 927 20.97 10.33 -1.73
CA GLU A 927 22.30 10.95 -1.63
C GLU A 927 22.17 12.43 -1.21
N PRO A 928 22.79 12.85 -0.08
CA PRO A 928 23.53 12.04 0.88
C PRO A 928 22.61 11.16 1.76
N SER A 929 23.08 9.96 2.11
CA SER A 929 22.42 9.05 3.06
C SER A 929 23.00 9.18 4.46
N LEU A 930 22.27 8.69 5.47
CA LEU A 930 22.86 8.34 6.76
C LEU A 930 23.78 7.13 6.58
N HIS A 931 24.78 7.02 7.45
CA HIS A 931 25.74 5.92 7.38
C HIS A 931 25.31 4.78 8.33
N PHE A 932 25.09 3.60 7.76
CA PHE A 932 24.70 2.40 8.50
C PHE A 932 25.78 1.33 8.44
N GLU A 933 26.05 0.72 9.60
CA GLU A 933 26.68 -0.59 9.70
C GLU A 933 25.66 -1.59 10.25
N THR A 934 25.96 -2.89 10.20
CA THR A 934 25.05 -3.91 10.74
C THR A 934 24.75 -3.69 12.23
N GLY A 935 23.54 -3.21 12.53
CA GLY A 935 23.05 -2.89 13.87
C GLY A 935 23.51 -1.53 14.43
N LYS A 936 24.11 -0.66 13.62
CA LYS A 936 24.57 0.66 14.05
C LYS A 936 24.19 1.74 13.04
N LEU A 937 23.86 2.91 13.56
CA LEU A 937 23.60 4.12 12.81
C LEU A 937 24.57 5.21 13.26
N TYR A 938 25.23 5.84 12.29
CA TYR A 938 26.13 6.98 12.46
C TYR A 938 25.39 8.23 11.94
N PRO A 939 24.85 9.08 12.84
CA PRO A 939 23.93 10.17 12.48
C PRO A 939 24.53 11.31 11.68
#